data_AF-A0A3L7SGM1-F1
#
_entry.id   AF-A0A3L7SGM1-F1
#
_cell.length_a   1.000
_cell.length_b   1.000
_cell.length_c   1.000
_cell.angle_alpha   90.00
_cell.angle_beta   90.00
_cell.angle_gamma   90.00
#
_symmetry.space_group_name_H-M   'P 1'
#
loop_
_entity.id
_entity.type
_entity.pdbx_description
1 polymer ?
#
loop_
_entity_poly.entity_id
_entity_poly.type
_entity_poly.pdbx_seq_one_letter_code
_entity_poly.pdbx_strand_id
1 'polypeptide(L)'
;MLAVCSAPRDRSQEFPMNPSSLFPAVLYSRSSHLLRLLRGGKSDRRRSRSTHVQPTECQQLETRILPATLVNPTTLTYQDIDGDNVAVTFSNPILAAANVNSIFAFNTGNVNGNNNVPQQLRSIKLSKVAAASGTTITTVATRNPVKGGDGFAALGQIDATGRDLGAVTIDGDLGRIIAGDATTASPGVANMTVYSMGRYGTVTGAVDLNSTISGSLGSMIVRADIKGAFVKFVGGVNGRVDILTVGGSMIGSSAANSGRVHTDGNMGKVTIGGDVIGGGGTHSGAITSFSNIASVVIAGSLVGGSSTYAGTVLSDYLGGGFKAGEVGGHIGPVSIGRDVLGGSNTAAGTIISESGRLGNVTIGGSLLAGSANRSAHIHSNLEMGAVLIGGSVVGGAGNQSGQIESMSTMGNVTIGGSLKGGGGENSGQVVSTKDMGALKLTGNVVGGGGILSGSVLCGTPQVAGKLTSVNIGGSVRGGTNAKTGMVFGSRIGPVVIIGGVIGGSGTQSGSLHSIDRVDSVTIGGTVRGGLGDRSGTIDFEGSFADVGAVKVVGDVIGGPGTSSGSISANNFVSVVISGSLIGGTRSETGQIFSRGQIGSVAIAGNIRGGSASGTANLFNTGKVTSALAIGTLTLGGSIIAGTDNTSGKFVRNGSIHAGRDIGRLTIKGSIIGNATHTVLITAVGKLNPPAGPDLAFGSIVVNGRVEHGLIQAGYNLSQYETTTFIGQYNADANIGSVTIGGDWIASSLVAGADAGPDGVFGTKDDAKFSVNNVELAIDRVNAFSGIASVTIGGQVVGTELGGDHFGIVAESVGVLSIGANVIPLLAGMHNDNILLTPLIDGFFGDLRLREI
;
A
#
# COMPACT_ATOMS: atom_id res chain seq x y z
N MET A 1 -22.55 48.78 -26.39
CA MET A 1 -21.37 48.86 -27.28
C MET A 1 -20.73 47.48 -27.27
N LEU A 2 -20.56 46.74 -28.39
CA LEU A 2 -19.89 47.07 -29.65
C LEU A 2 -18.43 47.50 -29.45
N ALA A 3 -17.39 46.95 -30.10
CA ALA A 3 -17.15 45.66 -30.77
C ALA A 3 -15.69 45.70 -31.33
N VAL A 4 -15.29 44.68 -32.12
CA VAL A 4 -14.21 44.71 -33.14
C VAL A 4 -12.77 44.40 -32.68
N CYS A 5 -12.36 43.15 -32.95
CA CYS A 5 -11.17 42.70 -33.71
C CYS A 5 -9.76 43.31 -33.41
N SER A 6 -8.68 42.53 -33.51
CA SER A 6 -8.33 41.81 -34.75
C SER A 6 -7.22 40.76 -34.61
N ALA A 7 -7.09 39.92 -35.66
CA ALA A 7 -6.00 38.98 -35.89
C ALA A 7 -5.78 38.80 -37.42
N PRO A 8 -4.55 38.47 -37.88
CA PRO A 8 -4.29 37.85 -39.18
C PRO A 8 -4.39 36.31 -39.06
N ARG A 9 -4.87 35.50 -40.02
CA ARG A 9 -4.80 35.49 -41.51
C ARG A 9 -3.42 35.08 -42.08
N ASP A 10 -3.36 34.40 -43.23
CA ASP A 10 -4.36 34.27 -44.32
C ASP A 10 -4.36 32.89 -45.03
N ARG A 11 -5.47 32.54 -45.73
CA ARG A 11 -5.62 31.48 -46.78
C ARG A 11 -5.60 30.00 -46.33
N SER A 12 -5.99 29.00 -47.14
CA SER A 12 -7.06 28.80 -48.19
C SER A 12 -7.02 27.31 -48.65
N GLN A 13 -7.92 26.70 -49.44
CA GLN A 13 -9.21 27.03 -50.08
C GLN A 13 -10.24 25.92 -49.69
N GLU A 14 -11.55 26.14 -49.59
CA GLU A 14 -12.59 26.25 -50.65
C GLU A 14 -12.69 25.00 -51.57
N PHE A 15 -13.69 24.10 -51.45
CA PHE A 15 -15.16 24.16 -51.71
C PHE A 15 -15.54 23.70 -53.16
N PRO A 16 -16.81 23.32 -53.50
CA PRO A 16 -18.06 23.20 -52.75
C PRO A 16 -18.81 21.82 -52.90
N MET A 17 -20.14 21.82 -53.15
CA MET A 17 -21.15 20.81 -52.77
C MET A 17 -21.86 20.03 -53.92
N ASN A 18 -22.18 18.75 -53.64
CA ASN A 18 -23.43 18.03 -54.00
C ASN A 18 -23.65 17.64 -55.52
N PRO A 19 -24.82 17.17 -56.02
CA PRO A 19 -24.96 15.73 -56.39
C PRO A 19 -25.43 15.39 -57.83
N SER A 20 -25.44 14.07 -58.11
CA SER A 20 -26.44 13.27 -58.89
C SER A 20 -26.09 12.65 -60.27
N SER A 21 -26.22 11.32 -60.31
CA SER A 21 -26.73 10.47 -61.41
C SER A 21 -25.86 10.07 -62.64
N LEU A 22 -26.31 8.95 -63.25
CA LEU A 22 -26.11 8.41 -64.63
C LEU A 22 -25.03 7.32 -64.93
N PHE A 23 -25.46 6.40 -65.80
CA PHE A 23 -24.75 5.23 -66.38
C PHE A 23 -23.89 5.62 -67.62
N PRO A 24 -23.03 4.72 -68.14
CA PRO A 24 -23.46 3.81 -69.23
C PRO A 24 -22.96 2.35 -69.07
N ALA A 25 -23.35 1.44 -69.98
CA ALA A 25 -23.09 0.00 -69.89
C ALA A 25 -22.67 -0.66 -71.23
N VAL A 26 -21.91 -1.76 -71.15
CA VAL A 26 -21.29 -2.51 -72.26
C VAL A 26 -21.11 -4.00 -71.84
N LEU A 27 -21.31 -5.04 -72.68
CA LEU A 27 -22.14 -5.22 -73.88
C LEU A 27 -22.29 -6.73 -74.22
N TYR A 28 -23.54 -7.25 -74.32
CA TYR A 28 -23.94 -8.58 -74.85
C TYR A 28 -23.59 -9.85 -74.02
N SER A 29 -24.43 -10.90 -73.94
CA SER A 29 -25.75 -11.20 -74.55
C SER A 29 -26.54 -12.22 -73.67
N ARG A 30 -27.67 -12.89 -74.01
CA ARG A 30 -28.34 -13.20 -75.30
C ARG A 30 -29.85 -13.54 -75.12
N SER A 31 -30.48 -13.87 -76.25
CA SER A 31 -31.80 -14.48 -76.53
C SER A 31 -32.35 -15.54 -75.54
N SER A 32 -33.67 -15.76 -75.42
CA SER A 32 -34.84 -15.06 -76.00
C SER A 32 -36.21 -15.61 -75.53
N HIS A 33 -37.23 -14.74 -75.50
CA HIS A 33 -38.65 -15.01 -75.85
C HIS A 33 -39.48 -15.97 -74.95
N LEU A 34 -40.80 -15.83 -74.81
CA LEU A 34 -41.74 -14.71 -75.04
C LEU A 34 -43.01 -14.98 -74.18
N LEU A 35 -43.67 -13.95 -73.65
CA LEU A 35 -45.02 -14.09 -73.09
C LEU A 35 -45.92 -12.94 -73.57
N ARG A 36 -47.11 -13.26 -74.09
CA ARG A 36 -48.06 -12.26 -74.61
C ARG A 36 -49.50 -12.69 -74.34
N LEU A 37 -50.23 -11.91 -73.54
CA LEU A 37 -51.68 -12.07 -73.37
C LEU A 37 -52.42 -11.68 -74.66
N LEU A 38 -53.50 -12.41 -74.97
CA LEU A 38 -54.61 -11.93 -75.81
C LEU A 38 -55.95 -12.55 -75.34
N ARG A 39 -57.08 -12.03 -75.83
CA ARG A 39 -58.40 -12.19 -75.23
C ARG A 39 -59.27 -13.30 -75.84
N GLY A 40 -59.90 -14.10 -74.97
CA GLY A 40 -61.36 -14.38 -74.97
C GLY A 40 -61.94 -15.50 -75.85
N GLY A 41 -63.13 -15.99 -75.47
CA GLY A 41 -64.08 -16.60 -76.42
C GLY A 41 -64.75 -17.95 -76.11
N LYS A 42 -65.75 -17.98 -75.22
CA LYS A 42 -66.96 -18.86 -75.18
C LYS A 42 -66.85 -20.42 -75.22
N SER A 43 -67.80 -21.04 -74.49
CA SER A 43 -68.39 -22.41 -74.66
C SER A 43 -67.47 -23.62 -74.39
N ASP A 44 -67.98 -24.81 -74.01
CA ASP A 44 -69.39 -25.26 -73.91
C ASP A 44 -69.69 -26.15 -72.66
N ARG A 45 -70.94 -26.59 -72.56
CA ARG A 45 -71.56 -27.39 -71.48
C ARG A 45 -71.05 -28.84 -71.41
N ARG A 46 -71.06 -29.41 -70.20
CA ARG A 46 -71.93 -30.58 -69.85
C ARG A 46 -71.97 -30.87 -68.35
N ARG A 47 -73.02 -31.59 -67.92
CA ARG A 47 -73.22 -32.13 -66.56
C ARG A 47 -72.91 -33.64 -66.55
N SER A 48 -72.52 -34.16 -65.39
CA SER A 48 -72.98 -35.48 -64.91
C SER A 48 -73.16 -35.44 -63.39
N ARG A 49 -73.75 -36.50 -62.82
CA ARG A 49 -74.07 -36.73 -61.40
C ARG A 49 -73.66 -38.18 -61.05
N SER A 50 -73.77 -38.54 -59.76
CA SER A 50 -73.88 -39.93 -59.26
C SER A 50 -72.57 -40.76 -59.25
N THR A 51 -72.32 -41.67 -58.29
CA THR A 51 -72.94 -41.90 -56.95
C THR A 51 -72.01 -42.74 -56.05
N HIS A 52 -72.08 -42.51 -54.73
CA HIS A 52 -72.12 -43.47 -53.62
C HIS A 52 -71.22 -44.74 -53.60
N VAL A 53 -70.45 -44.94 -52.52
CA VAL A 53 -70.45 -46.12 -51.60
C VAL A 53 -69.33 -45.95 -50.53
N GLN A 54 -69.56 -46.46 -49.32
CA GLN A 54 -68.59 -46.57 -48.19
C GLN A 54 -68.03 -48.00 -48.10
N PRO A 55 -66.81 -48.22 -47.57
CA PRO A 55 -66.74 -48.96 -46.31
C PRO A 55 -65.60 -48.58 -45.33
N THR A 56 -65.97 -48.61 -44.04
CA THR A 56 -65.21 -48.93 -42.80
C THR A 56 -63.67 -48.85 -42.74
N GLU A 57 -63.23 -48.06 -41.75
CA GLU A 57 -62.09 -48.24 -40.84
C GLU A 57 -60.91 -49.16 -41.22
N CYS A 58 -59.72 -48.56 -41.24
CA CYS A 58 -58.63 -49.04 -40.40
C CYS A 58 -58.25 -47.91 -39.43
N GLN A 59 -58.45 -48.11 -38.12
CA GLN A 59 -57.82 -47.22 -37.15
C GLN A 59 -56.32 -47.45 -37.18
N GLN A 60 -55.55 -46.41 -37.50
CA GLN A 60 -54.10 -46.45 -37.39
C GLN A 60 -53.73 -46.59 -35.92
N LEU A 61 -53.25 -47.78 -35.52
CA LEU A 61 -52.70 -48.03 -34.19
C LEU A 61 -51.68 -46.94 -33.84
N GLU A 62 -51.90 -46.24 -32.72
CA GLU A 62 -50.90 -45.33 -32.17
C GLU A 62 -49.63 -46.13 -31.85
N THR A 63 -48.60 -46.01 -32.70
CA THR A 63 -47.26 -46.47 -32.37
C THR A 63 -46.70 -45.56 -31.29
N ARG A 64 -47.06 -45.83 -30.03
CA ARG A 64 -46.49 -45.21 -28.83
C ARG A 64 -45.06 -45.71 -28.66
N ILE A 65 -44.14 -45.12 -29.41
CA ILE A 65 -42.71 -45.45 -29.40
C ILE A 65 -42.10 -44.92 -28.10
N LEU A 66 -42.16 -45.78 -27.08
CA LEU A 66 -41.57 -45.64 -25.75
C LEU A 66 -40.02 -45.42 -25.82
N PRO A 67 -39.26 -44.74 -24.91
CA PRO A 67 -37.90 -44.29 -25.25
C PRO A 67 -36.73 -44.61 -24.27
N ALA A 68 -36.96 -45.38 -23.18
CA ALA A 68 -35.93 -45.77 -22.21
C ALA A 68 -36.13 -47.20 -21.65
N THR A 69 -35.08 -47.85 -21.15
CA THR A 69 -35.06 -49.30 -20.84
C THR A 69 -34.56 -49.62 -19.43
N LEU A 70 -35.41 -50.27 -18.62
CA LEU A 70 -34.99 -50.96 -17.40
C LEU A 70 -34.26 -52.26 -17.80
N VAL A 71 -33.00 -52.42 -17.41
CA VAL A 71 -32.17 -53.58 -17.79
C VAL A 71 -32.23 -54.68 -16.73
N ASN A 72 -32.14 -54.31 -15.46
CA ASN A 72 -32.19 -55.20 -14.29
C ASN A 72 -32.55 -54.37 -13.03
N PRO A 73 -32.66 -54.95 -11.83
CA PRO A 73 -33.05 -54.20 -10.61
C PRO A 73 -32.09 -53.09 -10.15
N THR A 74 -30.87 -53.00 -10.69
CA THR A 74 -29.88 -51.95 -10.38
C THR A 74 -29.64 -50.99 -11.55
N THR A 75 -29.92 -51.37 -12.80
CA THR A 75 -29.49 -50.65 -14.01
C THR A 75 -30.67 -50.25 -14.91
N LEU A 76 -30.71 -48.97 -15.27
CA LEU A 76 -31.49 -48.41 -16.36
C LEU A 76 -30.54 -47.94 -17.49
N THR A 77 -30.99 -48.01 -18.73
CA THR A 77 -30.33 -47.37 -19.87
C THR A 77 -31.30 -46.48 -20.65
N TYR A 78 -30.79 -45.45 -21.29
CA TYR A 78 -31.52 -44.58 -22.21
C TYR A 78 -30.56 -44.00 -23.27
N GLN A 79 -31.07 -43.19 -24.18
CA GLN A 79 -30.28 -42.39 -25.10
C GLN A 79 -30.45 -40.90 -24.79
N ASP A 80 -29.37 -40.16 -24.60
CA ASP A 80 -29.43 -38.73 -24.28
C ASP A 80 -29.97 -37.91 -25.47
N ILE A 81 -30.32 -36.64 -25.24
CA ILE A 81 -30.97 -35.77 -26.22
C ILE A 81 -30.07 -35.41 -27.41
N ASP A 82 -28.74 -35.50 -27.24
CA ASP A 82 -27.74 -35.28 -28.27
C ASP A 82 -27.29 -36.55 -29.03
N GLY A 83 -27.73 -37.73 -28.56
CA GLY A 83 -27.45 -39.04 -29.12
C GLY A 83 -26.62 -39.99 -28.24
N ASP A 84 -26.04 -39.55 -27.12
CA ASP A 84 -25.19 -40.39 -26.26
C ASP A 84 -25.92 -41.65 -25.72
N ASN A 85 -25.21 -42.78 -25.55
CA ASN A 85 -25.77 -43.96 -24.90
C ASN A 85 -25.47 -43.92 -23.40
N VAL A 86 -26.50 -43.89 -22.56
CA VAL A 86 -26.35 -43.65 -21.12
C VAL A 86 -26.83 -44.83 -20.29
N ALA A 87 -26.02 -45.26 -19.32
CA ALA A 87 -26.37 -46.25 -18.30
C ALA A 87 -26.40 -45.61 -16.91
N VAL A 88 -27.52 -45.72 -16.21
CA VAL A 88 -27.68 -45.31 -14.80
C VAL A 88 -27.72 -46.55 -13.93
N THR A 89 -26.80 -46.69 -13.00
CA THR A 89 -26.63 -47.88 -12.15
C THR A 89 -26.63 -47.50 -10.67
N PHE A 90 -27.32 -48.32 -9.86
CA PHE A 90 -27.34 -48.24 -8.41
C PHE A 90 -26.60 -49.43 -7.78
N SER A 91 -26.02 -49.29 -6.59
CA SER A 91 -25.48 -50.45 -5.85
C SER A 91 -26.58 -51.34 -5.27
N ASN A 92 -27.70 -50.73 -4.87
CA ASN A 92 -28.81 -51.43 -4.24
C ASN A 92 -29.88 -51.75 -5.30
N PRO A 93 -30.54 -52.94 -5.26
CA PRO A 93 -31.56 -53.33 -6.24
C PRO A 93 -32.89 -52.59 -5.98
N ILE A 94 -32.93 -51.31 -6.33
CA ILE A 94 -34.05 -50.40 -6.05
C ILE A 94 -35.06 -50.27 -7.20
N LEU A 95 -34.75 -50.80 -8.39
CA LEU A 95 -35.58 -50.64 -9.59
C LEU A 95 -36.49 -51.85 -9.83
N ALA A 96 -37.74 -51.56 -10.16
CA ALA A 96 -38.74 -52.52 -10.61
C ALA A 96 -39.67 -51.86 -11.65
N ALA A 97 -40.32 -52.64 -12.50
CA ALA A 97 -41.26 -52.10 -13.50
C ALA A 97 -42.38 -51.24 -12.89
N ALA A 98 -42.76 -51.52 -11.63
CA ALA A 98 -43.77 -50.78 -10.89
C ALA A 98 -43.31 -49.42 -10.30
N ASN A 99 -42.00 -49.18 -10.16
CA ASN A 99 -41.47 -47.94 -9.55
C ASN A 99 -40.52 -47.13 -10.45
N VAL A 100 -40.01 -47.71 -11.54
CA VAL A 100 -38.97 -47.06 -12.36
C VAL A 100 -39.45 -45.72 -12.96
N ASN A 101 -40.74 -45.58 -13.26
CA ASN A 101 -41.37 -44.34 -13.76
C ASN A 101 -41.80 -43.34 -12.66
N SER A 102 -41.62 -43.65 -11.38
CA SER A 102 -41.68 -42.66 -10.29
C SER A 102 -40.29 -42.23 -9.83
N ILE A 103 -39.27 -43.07 -10.03
CA ILE A 103 -37.86 -42.77 -9.80
C ILE A 103 -37.30 -41.88 -10.91
N PHE A 104 -37.46 -42.27 -12.18
CA PHE A 104 -36.90 -41.54 -13.31
C PHE A 104 -37.95 -40.62 -13.96
N ALA A 105 -37.54 -39.39 -14.29
CA ALA A 105 -38.34 -38.47 -15.09
C ALA A 105 -37.49 -37.88 -16.24
N PHE A 106 -37.98 -38.01 -17.47
CA PHE A 106 -37.36 -37.49 -18.69
C PHE A 106 -38.11 -36.26 -19.22
N ASN A 107 -37.60 -35.63 -20.28
CA ASN A 107 -38.30 -34.54 -20.99
C ASN A 107 -39.47 -35.03 -21.85
N THR A 108 -39.46 -36.29 -22.28
CA THR A 108 -40.51 -36.96 -23.06
C THR A 108 -40.56 -38.44 -22.72
N GLY A 109 -41.71 -39.08 -22.90
CA GLY A 109 -41.89 -40.53 -22.72
C GLY A 109 -41.66 -41.08 -21.29
N ASN A 110 -41.66 -42.41 -21.20
CA ASN A 110 -41.57 -43.22 -19.97
C ASN A 110 -40.65 -44.43 -20.19
N VAL A 111 -40.05 -44.95 -19.13
CA VAL A 111 -39.26 -46.18 -19.16
C VAL A 111 -40.16 -47.39 -19.48
N ASN A 112 -39.88 -48.07 -20.59
CA ASN A 112 -40.71 -49.13 -21.13
C ASN A 112 -39.98 -50.21 -21.97
N GLY A 113 -38.69 -50.05 -22.31
CA GLY A 113 -37.89 -51.06 -23.00
C GLY A 113 -37.37 -50.75 -24.42
N ASN A 114 -37.19 -49.48 -24.82
CA ASN A 114 -36.65 -49.13 -26.14
C ASN A 114 -35.82 -47.83 -26.15
N ASN A 115 -34.49 -47.88 -26.31
CA ASN A 115 -33.61 -46.69 -26.24
C ASN A 115 -33.45 -45.95 -27.58
N ASN A 116 -34.48 -45.90 -28.44
CA ASN A 116 -34.31 -45.39 -29.82
C ASN A 116 -34.60 -43.90 -30.02
N VAL A 117 -35.23 -43.22 -29.06
CA VAL A 117 -35.53 -41.79 -29.12
C VAL A 117 -34.60 -41.05 -28.16
N PRO A 118 -33.96 -39.94 -28.57
CA PRO A 118 -33.19 -39.06 -27.68
C PRO A 118 -34.02 -38.48 -26.51
N GLN A 119 -33.44 -38.44 -25.31
CA GLN A 119 -34.08 -38.10 -24.04
C GLN A 119 -33.19 -37.19 -23.18
N GLN A 120 -33.72 -36.09 -22.62
CA GLN A 120 -33.04 -35.40 -21.53
C GLN A 120 -33.51 -36.01 -20.20
N LEU A 121 -32.59 -36.59 -19.41
CA LEU A 121 -32.89 -37.03 -18.05
C LEU A 121 -33.03 -35.82 -17.11
N ARG A 122 -34.23 -35.60 -16.60
CA ARG A 122 -34.57 -34.42 -15.78
C ARG A 122 -34.41 -34.66 -14.28
N SER A 123 -34.80 -35.84 -13.79
CA SER A 123 -34.77 -36.12 -12.35
C SER A 123 -34.58 -37.61 -12.06
N ILE A 124 -33.74 -37.91 -11.07
CA ILE A 124 -33.75 -39.17 -10.31
C ILE A 124 -34.38 -38.86 -8.94
N LYS A 125 -35.38 -39.63 -8.53
CA LYS A 125 -36.20 -39.40 -7.32
C LYS A 125 -36.15 -40.61 -6.39
N LEU A 126 -35.45 -40.45 -5.28
CA LEU A 126 -35.14 -41.48 -4.28
C LEU A 126 -35.74 -41.17 -2.90
N SER A 127 -36.25 -39.95 -2.67
CA SER A 127 -36.89 -39.51 -1.42
C SER A 127 -38.01 -40.46 -0.91
N LYS A 128 -38.74 -41.12 -1.82
CA LYS A 128 -39.78 -42.14 -1.50
C LYS A 128 -39.30 -43.61 -1.57
N VAL A 129 -38.01 -43.85 -1.80
CA VAL A 129 -37.42 -45.20 -1.96
C VAL A 129 -36.60 -45.55 -0.72
N ALA A 130 -37.16 -46.36 0.19
CA ALA A 130 -36.50 -46.70 1.45
C ALA A 130 -35.15 -47.43 1.25
N ALA A 131 -35.06 -48.32 0.26
CA ALA A 131 -33.84 -49.06 -0.07
C ALA A 131 -32.73 -48.22 -0.76
N ALA A 132 -32.97 -46.92 -0.99
CA ALA A 132 -31.97 -46.02 -1.55
C ALA A 132 -30.96 -45.48 -0.51
N SER A 133 -31.22 -45.61 0.80
CA SER A 133 -30.23 -45.23 1.81
C SER A 133 -28.93 -46.01 1.62
N GLY A 134 -27.81 -45.29 1.59
CA GLY A 134 -26.48 -45.82 1.31
C GLY A 134 -26.24 -46.28 -0.13
N THR A 135 -27.21 -46.14 -1.06
CA THR A 135 -26.97 -46.57 -2.45
C THR A 135 -25.95 -45.67 -3.12
N THR A 136 -24.99 -46.28 -3.80
CA THR A 136 -24.19 -45.60 -4.83
C THR A 136 -25.08 -45.33 -6.04
N ILE A 137 -24.79 -44.24 -6.76
CA ILE A 137 -25.39 -43.85 -8.04
C ILE A 137 -24.24 -43.62 -9.03
N THR A 138 -24.28 -44.26 -10.19
CA THR A 138 -23.31 -44.05 -11.28
C THR A 138 -24.04 -43.83 -12.59
N THR A 139 -23.79 -42.72 -13.29
CA THR A 139 -24.17 -42.55 -14.70
C THR A 139 -22.93 -42.58 -15.59
N VAL A 140 -22.89 -43.52 -16.53
CA VAL A 140 -21.85 -43.58 -17.58
C VAL A 140 -22.50 -43.21 -18.90
N ALA A 141 -21.93 -42.21 -19.59
CA ALA A 141 -22.29 -41.82 -20.95
C ALA A 141 -21.24 -42.36 -21.94
N THR A 142 -21.68 -42.71 -23.15
CA THR A 142 -20.82 -43.28 -24.20
C THR A 142 -21.32 -42.89 -25.60
N ARG A 143 -20.49 -42.13 -26.31
CA ARG A 143 -20.82 -41.54 -27.62
C ARG A 143 -21.33 -42.61 -28.59
N ASN A 144 -22.52 -42.41 -29.13
CA ASN A 144 -23.15 -43.37 -30.03
C ASN A 144 -22.55 -43.27 -31.45
N PRO A 145 -21.96 -44.35 -32.01
CA PRO A 145 -21.26 -44.30 -33.29
C PRO A 145 -22.18 -44.04 -34.50
N VAL A 146 -23.50 -44.14 -34.33
CA VAL A 146 -24.51 -43.88 -35.38
C VAL A 146 -25.26 -42.57 -35.13
N LYS A 147 -25.59 -42.24 -33.87
CA LYS A 147 -26.49 -41.13 -33.54
C LYS A 147 -25.80 -39.88 -32.97
N GLY A 148 -24.51 -39.92 -32.65
CA GLY A 148 -23.77 -38.77 -32.16
C GLY A 148 -23.56 -38.77 -30.64
N GLY A 149 -23.87 -37.65 -30.00
CA GLY A 149 -23.43 -37.33 -28.64
C GLY A 149 -22.02 -36.71 -28.55
N ASP A 150 -21.69 -36.13 -27.39
CA ASP A 150 -20.37 -35.58 -27.07
C ASP A 150 -19.51 -36.47 -26.13
N GLY A 151 -20.11 -37.49 -25.53
CA GLY A 151 -19.51 -38.41 -24.55
C GLY A 151 -19.97 -38.20 -23.11
N PHE A 152 -20.87 -37.25 -22.85
CA PHE A 152 -21.42 -36.94 -21.53
C PHE A 152 -22.97 -37.00 -21.52
N ALA A 153 -23.56 -37.08 -20.33
CA ALA A 153 -25.02 -37.01 -20.16
C ALA A 153 -25.40 -35.97 -19.10
N ALA A 154 -26.14 -34.94 -19.49
CA ALA A 154 -26.59 -33.93 -18.55
C ALA A 154 -27.73 -34.47 -17.67
N LEU A 155 -27.66 -34.23 -16.36
CA LEU A 155 -28.68 -34.63 -15.39
C LEU A 155 -29.26 -33.40 -14.69
N GLY A 156 -30.57 -33.18 -14.83
CA GLY A 156 -31.25 -32.08 -14.14
C GLY A 156 -31.06 -32.13 -12.62
N GLN A 157 -31.58 -33.16 -11.95
CA GLN A 157 -31.49 -33.24 -10.50
C GLN A 157 -31.50 -34.66 -9.90
N ILE A 158 -30.90 -34.79 -8.72
CA ILE A 158 -31.06 -35.94 -7.82
C ILE A 158 -31.83 -35.47 -6.59
N ASP A 159 -32.99 -36.07 -6.31
CA ASP A 159 -33.78 -35.88 -5.08
C ASP A 159 -33.72 -37.14 -4.21
N ALA A 160 -32.80 -37.16 -3.26
CA ALA A 160 -32.70 -38.13 -2.18
C ALA A 160 -33.05 -37.48 -0.83
N THR A 161 -34.00 -36.54 -0.80
CA THR A 161 -34.43 -35.85 0.44
C THR A 161 -34.76 -36.85 1.55
N GLY A 162 -34.05 -36.77 2.68
CA GLY A 162 -34.23 -37.68 3.82
C GLY A 162 -33.54 -39.04 3.67
N ARG A 163 -32.54 -39.16 2.79
CA ARG A 163 -31.75 -40.39 2.57
C ARG A 163 -30.27 -40.04 2.38
N ASP A 164 -29.41 -40.60 3.24
CA ASP A 164 -27.97 -40.61 2.99
C ASP A 164 -27.66 -41.45 1.74
N LEU A 165 -26.72 -40.99 0.91
CA LEU A 165 -26.27 -41.69 -0.30
C LEU A 165 -24.85 -42.25 -0.15
N GLY A 166 -24.55 -43.28 -0.94
CA GLY A 166 -23.20 -43.80 -1.15
C GLY A 166 -22.35 -42.86 -2.01
N ALA A 167 -21.55 -43.41 -2.92
CA ALA A 167 -20.87 -42.58 -3.91
C ALA A 167 -21.86 -42.10 -5.00
N VAL A 168 -21.68 -40.87 -5.49
CA VAL A 168 -22.45 -40.33 -6.63
C VAL A 168 -21.47 -39.95 -7.74
N THR A 169 -21.49 -40.69 -8.84
CA THR A 169 -20.61 -40.50 -10.00
C THR A 169 -21.44 -40.16 -11.24
N ILE A 170 -21.30 -38.95 -11.78
CA ILE A 170 -22.05 -38.48 -12.96
C ILE A 170 -21.06 -38.09 -14.07
N ASP A 171 -20.95 -38.91 -15.13
CA ASP A 171 -20.22 -38.54 -16.34
C ASP A 171 -21.04 -37.52 -17.18
N GLY A 172 -21.16 -36.29 -16.65
CA GLY A 172 -21.81 -35.15 -17.28
C GLY A 172 -22.09 -33.99 -16.32
N ASP A 173 -22.90 -33.03 -16.76
CA ASP A 173 -23.31 -31.87 -15.96
C ASP A 173 -24.43 -32.24 -14.98
N LEU A 174 -24.32 -31.81 -13.72
CA LEU A 174 -25.39 -31.95 -12.73
C LEU A 174 -26.00 -30.59 -12.36
N GLY A 175 -27.31 -30.43 -12.54
CA GLY A 175 -28.01 -29.20 -12.16
C GLY A 175 -28.09 -28.99 -10.64
N ARG A 176 -28.57 -30.01 -9.89
CA ARG A 176 -28.57 -30.02 -8.41
C ARG A 176 -28.62 -31.42 -7.78
N ILE A 177 -28.24 -31.53 -6.52
CA ILE A 177 -28.48 -32.71 -5.65
C ILE A 177 -29.08 -32.31 -4.30
N ILE A 178 -30.13 -33.00 -3.87
CA ILE A 178 -30.66 -32.94 -2.50
C ILE A 178 -30.44 -34.31 -1.86
N ALA A 179 -29.73 -34.40 -0.75
CA ALA A 179 -29.39 -35.67 -0.11
C ALA A 179 -29.15 -35.52 1.41
N GLY A 180 -29.11 -36.67 2.11
CA GLY A 180 -28.90 -36.77 3.55
C GLY A 180 -30.20 -36.83 4.36
N ASP A 181 -30.15 -37.47 5.53
CA ASP A 181 -31.24 -37.48 6.51
C ASP A 181 -31.01 -36.51 7.71
N ALA A 182 -31.75 -36.69 8.81
CA ALA A 182 -31.65 -35.83 10.00
C ALA A 182 -30.41 -36.15 10.87
N THR A 183 -29.82 -37.33 10.69
CA THR A 183 -28.75 -37.90 11.52
C THR A 183 -27.38 -37.39 11.07
N THR A 184 -27.22 -36.07 10.93
CA THR A 184 -26.08 -35.40 10.23
C THR A 184 -24.66 -35.84 10.61
N ALA A 185 -24.46 -36.59 11.70
CA ALA A 185 -23.20 -37.24 12.03
C ALA A 185 -22.74 -38.30 10.97
N SER A 186 -23.66 -38.89 10.20
CA SER A 186 -23.32 -39.69 9.02
C SER A 186 -23.03 -38.81 7.78
N PRO A 187 -22.41 -39.36 6.72
CA PRO A 187 -22.25 -38.66 5.46
C PRO A 187 -23.57 -38.64 4.67
N GLY A 188 -24.12 -37.46 4.39
CA GLY A 188 -25.32 -37.33 3.55
C GLY A 188 -25.09 -37.77 2.09
N VAL A 189 -23.85 -37.67 1.63
CA VAL A 189 -23.33 -38.34 0.43
C VAL A 189 -21.89 -38.77 0.74
N ALA A 190 -21.55 -40.04 0.62
CA ALA A 190 -20.22 -40.52 0.99
C ALA A 190 -19.08 -39.86 0.18
N ASN A 191 -19.23 -39.82 -1.15
CA ASN A 191 -18.33 -39.13 -2.09
C ASN A 191 -19.11 -38.68 -3.33
N MET A 192 -18.66 -37.62 -3.99
CA MET A 192 -19.29 -37.09 -5.20
C MET A 192 -18.25 -36.81 -6.28
N THR A 193 -18.49 -37.31 -7.49
CA THR A 193 -17.69 -37.01 -8.69
C THR A 193 -18.63 -36.67 -9.84
N VAL A 194 -18.50 -35.49 -10.44
CA VAL A 194 -19.29 -35.06 -11.59
C VAL A 194 -18.40 -34.42 -12.65
N TYR A 195 -18.83 -34.34 -13.92
CA TYR A 195 -18.05 -33.63 -14.92
C TYR A 195 -18.15 -32.11 -14.72
N SER A 196 -19.36 -31.56 -14.62
CA SER A 196 -19.59 -30.14 -14.27
C SER A 196 -20.81 -29.97 -13.36
N MET A 197 -21.02 -28.77 -12.83
CA MET A 197 -22.29 -28.42 -12.17
C MET A 197 -22.89 -27.13 -12.73
N GLY A 198 -24.19 -27.18 -13.05
CA GLY A 198 -24.97 -26.05 -13.53
C GLY A 198 -24.53 -25.45 -14.87
N ARG A 199 -23.65 -26.13 -15.64
CA ARG A 199 -23.09 -25.64 -16.91
C ARG A 199 -24.18 -25.22 -17.90
N TYR A 200 -25.26 -26.00 -17.97
CA TYR A 200 -26.43 -25.78 -18.81
C TYR A 200 -27.58 -25.01 -18.10
N GLY A 201 -27.44 -24.72 -16.81
CA GLY A 201 -28.52 -24.15 -16.01
C GLY A 201 -29.73 -25.09 -15.86
N THR A 202 -30.93 -24.53 -15.75
CA THR A 202 -32.17 -25.29 -15.50
C THR A 202 -32.76 -25.97 -16.75
N VAL A 203 -32.18 -25.79 -17.95
CA VAL A 203 -32.70 -26.37 -19.20
C VAL A 203 -32.71 -27.91 -19.20
N THR A 204 -31.83 -28.50 -18.41
CA THR A 204 -31.74 -29.94 -18.11
C THR A 204 -32.95 -30.48 -17.35
N GLY A 205 -33.84 -29.61 -16.85
CA GLY A 205 -35.02 -29.96 -16.05
C GLY A 205 -34.82 -29.87 -14.54
N ALA A 206 -33.68 -29.33 -14.08
CA ALA A 206 -33.49 -28.95 -12.68
C ALA A 206 -34.48 -27.84 -12.28
N VAL A 207 -35.13 -27.96 -11.11
CA VAL A 207 -36.07 -26.94 -10.60
C VAL A 207 -35.37 -25.61 -10.32
N ASP A 208 -34.13 -25.69 -9.81
CA ASP A 208 -33.19 -24.61 -9.56
C ASP A 208 -31.77 -25.21 -9.55
N LEU A 209 -30.73 -24.45 -9.18
CA LEU A 209 -29.34 -24.94 -9.11
C LEU A 209 -28.80 -25.05 -7.67
N ASN A 210 -29.69 -25.13 -6.67
CA ASN A 210 -29.33 -25.21 -5.26
C ASN A 210 -29.27 -26.67 -4.81
N SER A 211 -28.06 -27.13 -4.51
CA SER A 211 -27.81 -28.44 -3.93
C SER A 211 -27.71 -28.34 -2.41
N THR A 212 -28.35 -29.26 -1.69
CA THR A 212 -28.35 -29.32 -0.22
C THR A 212 -27.98 -30.73 0.21
N ILE A 213 -26.89 -30.85 0.99
CA ILE A 213 -26.39 -32.11 1.52
C ILE A 213 -26.44 -32.01 3.05
N SER A 214 -27.33 -32.79 3.68
CA SER A 214 -27.44 -32.85 5.14
C SER A 214 -26.41 -33.82 5.71
N GLY A 215 -25.55 -33.34 6.62
CA GLY A 215 -24.40 -34.08 7.11
C GLY A 215 -23.14 -33.90 6.25
N SER A 216 -22.19 -34.81 6.43
CA SER A 216 -20.84 -34.67 5.86
C SER A 216 -20.70 -35.22 4.44
N LEU A 217 -19.62 -34.84 3.75
CA LEU A 217 -19.19 -35.44 2.49
C LEU A 217 -17.66 -35.62 2.47
N GLY A 218 -17.18 -36.78 2.04
CA GLY A 218 -15.74 -37.10 2.00
C GLY A 218 -15.00 -36.27 0.95
N SER A 219 -15.10 -36.67 -0.31
CA SER A 219 -14.51 -35.95 -1.45
C SER A 219 -15.55 -35.51 -2.47
N MET A 220 -15.56 -34.22 -2.80
CA MET A 220 -16.31 -33.62 -3.90
C MET A 220 -15.34 -33.28 -5.04
N ILE A 221 -15.55 -33.90 -6.20
CA ILE A 221 -14.73 -33.71 -7.41
C ILE A 221 -15.64 -33.25 -8.55
N VAL A 222 -15.41 -32.04 -9.05
CA VAL A 222 -15.99 -31.53 -10.29
C VAL A 222 -14.85 -31.48 -11.32
N ARG A 223 -14.92 -32.26 -12.40
CA ARG A 223 -13.79 -32.38 -13.34
C ARG A 223 -13.56 -31.12 -14.19
N ALA A 224 -14.61 -30.34 -14.42
CA ALA A 224 -14.63 -29.05 -15.11
C ALA A 224 -15.20 -27.97 -14.17
N ASP A 225 -16.14 -27.15 -14.64
CA ASP A 225 -16.62 -25.94 -13.94
C ASP A 225 -17.78 -26.19 -12.97
N ILE A 226 -17.85 -25.38 -11.90
CA ILE A 226 -19.10 -25.09 -11.17
C ILE A 226 -19.61 -23.73 -11.67
N LYS A 227 -20.65 -23.74 -12.51
CA LYS A 227 -21.20 -22.52 -13.12
C LYS A 227 -22.62 -22.29 -12.63
N GLY A 228 -22.85 -21.18 -11.93
CA GLY A 228 -24.16 -20.78 -11.45
C GLY A 228 -24.75 -21.63 -10.30
N ALA A 229 -24.34 -22.89 -10.15
CA ALA A 229 -24.81 -23.77 -9.09
C ALA A 229 -24.33 -23.36 -7.69
N PHE A 230 -25.18 -23.60 -6.69
CA PHE A 230 -24.89 -23.43 -5.27
C PHE A 230 -24.85 -24.80 -4.62
N VAL A 231 -23.80 -25.12 -3.86
CA VAL A 231 -23.70 -26.37 -3.09
C VAL A 231 -23.55 -26.03 -1.62
N LYS A 232 -24.58 -26.33 -0.82
CA LYS A 232 -24.57 -26.15 0.63
C LYS A 232 -24.53 -27.50 1.38
N PHE A 233 -23.58 -27.63 2.28
CA PHE A 233 -23.53 -28.68 3.31
C PHE A 233 -24.17 -28.14 4.59
N VAL A 234 -25.16 -28.86 5.14
CA VAL A 234 -25.96 -28.42 6.29
C VAL A 234 -25.89 -29.40 7.45
N GLY A 235 -26.01 -28.90 8.67
CA GLY A 235 -25.95 -29.71 9.89
C GLY A 235 -24.99 -29.20 10.95
N GLY A 236 -24.76 -27.89 11.01
CA GLY A 236 -23.78 -27.30 11.94
C GLY A 236 -22.39 -27.88 11.71
N VAL A 237 -21.71 -28.29 12.79
CA VAL A 237 -20.35 -28.85 12.73
C VAL A 237 -20.19 -30.05 11.80
N ASN A 238 -21.26 -30.79 11.53
CA ASN A 238 -21.25 -31.95 10.64
C ASN A 238 -21.52 -31.61 9.16
N GLY A 239 -22.06 -30.42 8.86
CA GLY A 239 -22.31 -29.94 7.49
C GLY A 239 -21.01 -29.52 6.81
N ARG A 240 -20.10 -30.47 6.63
CA ARG A 240 -18.70 -30.29 6.24
C ARG A 240 -18.33 -31.04 4.97
N VAL A 241 -17.25 -30.62 4.31
CA VAL A 241 -16.60 -31.37 3.23
C VAL A 241 -15.10 -31.53 3.51
N ASP A 242 -14.59 -32.76 3.43
CA ASP A 242 -13.21 -33.06 3.81
C ASP A 242 -12.21 -32.77 2.65
N ILE A 243 -12.62 -32.94 1.38
CA ILE A 243 -11.89 -32.51 0.17
C ILE A 243 -12.85 -31.90 -0.87
N LEU A 244 -12.52 -30.71 -1.39
CA LEU A 244 -13.20 -30.05 -2.51
C LEU A 244 -12.21 -29.83 -3.67
N THR A 245 -12.47 -30.46 -4.82
CA THR A 245 -11.70 -30.27 -6.06
C THR A 245 -12.60 -29.84 -7.20
N VAL A 246 -12.22 -28.76 -7.89
CA VAL A 246 -12.83 -28.28 -9.12
C VAL A 246 -11.72 -28.18 -10.16
N GLY A 247 -11.78 -28.95 -11.24
CA GLY A 247 -10.75 -28.98 -12.27
C GLY A 247 -10.76 -27.74 -13.19
N GLY A 248 -11.96 -27.18 -13.41
CA GLY A 248 -12.19 -25.90 -14.06
C GLY A 248 -12.36 -24.75 -13.06
N SER A 249 -13.26 -23.83 -13.39
CA SER A 249 -13.49 -22.60 -12.62
C SER A 249 -14.75 -22.66 -11.74
N MET A 250 -14.82 -21.81 -10.71
CA MET A 250 -16.08 -21.48 -10.01
C MET A 250 -16.62 -20.16 -10.55
N ILE A 251 -17.78 -20.19 -11.22
CA ILE A 251 -18.29 -19.07 -12.01
C ILE A 251 -19.66 -18.63 -11.47
N GLY A 252 -19.69 -17.44 -10.86
CA GLY A 252 -20.90 -16.77 -10.40
C GLY A 252 -21.73 -16.14 -11.52
N SER A 253 -22.96 -15.77 -11.19
CA SER A 253 -23.92 -15.10 -12.08
C SER A 253 -24.59 -13.91 -11.36
N SER A 254 -25.67 -13.37 -11.93
CA SER A 254 -26.50 -12.33 -11.28
C SER A 254 -27.30 -12.84 -10.07
N ALA A 255 -27.47 -14.15 -9.91
CA ALA A 255 -28.20 -14.72 -8.78
C ALA A 255 -27.33 -14.81 -7.51
N ALA A 256 -27.90 -14.53 -6.33
CA ALA A 256 -27.20 -14.70 -5.06
C ALA A 256 -26.78 -16.16 -4.84
N ASN A 257 -25.63 -16.38 -4.19
CA ASN A 257 -25.01 -17.69 -3.95
C ASN A 257 -24.69 -18.52 -5.21
N SER A 258 -24.78 -17.94 -6.41
CA SER A 258 -24.51 -18.68 -7.64
C SER A 258 -23.01 -18.95 -7.85
N GLY A 259 -22.64 -20.17 -8.24
CA GLY A 259 -21.23 -20.56 -8.34
C GLY A 259 -20.52 -20.61 -6.98
N ARG A 260 -21.22 -21.00 -5.92
CA ARG A 260 -20.72 -21.01 -4.52
C ARG A 260 -20.67 -22.43 -3.96
N VAL A 261 -19.65 -22.72 -3.15
CA VAL A 261 -19.65 -23.86 -2.22
C VAL A 261 -19.63 -23.33 -0.78
N HIS A 262 -20.44 -23.94 0.08
CA HIS A 262 -20.68 -23.47 1.44
C HIS A 262 -20.86 -24.61 2.45
N THR A 263 -20.11 -24.56 3.55
CA THR A 263 -20.27 -25.46 4.71
C THR A 263 -20.82 -24.72 5.93
N ASP A 264 -21.77 -25.34 6.64
CA ASP A 264 -22.08 -25.00 8.04
C ASP A 264 -20.90 -25.38 8.97
N GLY A 265 -20.22 -26.48 8.65
CA GLY A 265 -19.09 -27.03 9.38
C GLY A 265 -17.75 -26.63 8.77
N ASN A 266 -16.69 -27.39 9.09
CA ASN A 266 -15.37 -27.17 8.49
C ASN A 266 -15.40 -27.40 6.97
N MET A 267 -14.50 -26.74 6.25
CA MET A 267 -14.11 -27.09 4.89
C MET A 267 -12.65 -27.55 4.92
N GLY A 268 -12.36 -28.71 4.33
CA GLY A 268 -11.04 -29.29 4.31
C GLY A 268 -10.11 -28.66 3.26
N LYS A 269 -9.46 -29.47 2.44
CA LYS A 269 -8.61 -28.95 1.35
C LYS A 269 -9.48 -28.52 0.17
N VAL A 270 -9.34 -27.27 -0.26
CA VAL A 270 -9.95 -26.74 -1.48
C VAL A 270 -8.90 -26.62 -2.59
N THR A 271 -9.24 -27.04 -3.81
CA THR A 271 -8.37 -26.90 -4.98
C THR A 271 -9.20 -26.60 -6.23
N ILE A 272 -8.97 -25.43 -6.84
CA ILE A 272 -9.61 -24.94 -8.07
C ILE A 272 -8.53 -24.87 -9.16
N GLY A 273 -8.73 -25.57 -10.28
CA GLY A 273 -7.78 -25.62 -11.41
C GLY A 273 -7.87 -24.43 -12.38
N GLY A 274 -9.02 -23.74 -12.39
CA GLY A 274 -9.23 -22.48 -13.08
C GLY A 274 -9.30 -21.29 -12.13
N ASP A 275 -10.18 -20.34 -12.45
CA ASP A 275 -10.40 -19.10 -11.72
C ASP A 275 -11.60 -19.22 -10.73
N VAL A 276 -11.70 -18.30 -9.78
CA VAL A 276 -12.91 -18.10 -8.96
C VAL A 276 -13.48 -16.72 -9.30
N ILE A 277 -14.61 -16.68 -10.00
CA ILE A 277 -15.15 -15.49 -10.68
C ILE A 277 -16.49 -15.08 -10.07
N GLY A 278 -16.53 -13.94 -9.40
CA GLY A 278 -17.74 -13.31 -8.89
C GLY A 278 -18.62 -12.72 -9.98
N GLY A 279 -19.93 -12.80 -9.78
CA GLY A 279 -20.95 -12.25 -10.67
C GLY A 279 -21.66 -11.03 -10.10
N GLY A 280 -22.92 -10.83 -10.51
CA GLY A 280 -23.78 -9.75 -10.01
C GLY A 280 -24.58 -10.09 -8.75
N GLY A 281 -24.54 -11.35 -8.28
CA GLY A 281 -25.22 -11.79 -7.07
C GLY A 281 -24.36 -11.74 -5.81
N THR A 282 -24.98 -11.51 -4.66
CA THR A 282 -24.30 -11.57 -3.35
C THR A 282 -23.72 -12.96 -3.10
N HIS A 283 -22.46 -13.06 -2.64
CA HIS A 283 -21.72 -14.32 -2.51
C HIS A 283 -21.68 -15.19 -3.79
N SER A 284 -21.78 -14.59 -4.98
CA SER A 284 -21.60 -15.34 -6.23
C SER A 284 -20.11 -15.59 -6.52
N GLY A 285 -19.76 -16.77 -7.04
CA GLY A 285 -18.37 -17.16 -7.27
C GLY A 285 -17.56 -17.20 -5.97
N ALA A 286 -17.93 -18.07 -5.03
CA ALA A 286 -17.42 -17.97 -3.65
C ALA A 286 -17.13 -19.32 -2.98
N ILE A 287 -16.07 -19.36 -2.19
CA ILE A 287 -15.69 -20.47 -1.29
C ILE A 287 -15.93 -19.98 0.13
N THR A 288 -16.82 -20.64 0.87
CA THR A 288 -17.32 -20.09 2.15
C THR A 288 -17.53 -21.14 3.23
N SER A 289 -17.23 -20.82 4.48
CA SER A 289 -17.41 -21.71 5.62
C SER A 289 -17.90 -20.95 6.85
N PHE A 290 -18.85 -21.50 7.62
CA PHE A 290 -19.21 -21.00 8.95
C PHE A 290 -18.30 -21.55 10.07
N SER A 291 -17.32 -22.37 9.71
CA SER A 291 -16.19 -22.72 10.55
C SER A 291 -14.91 -22.66 9.72
N ASN A 292 -13.89 -23.47 10.03
CA ASN A 292 -12.57 -23.31 9.44
C ASN A 292 -12.50 -23.71 7.96
N ILE A 293 -11.48 -23.23 7.24
CA ILE A 293 -11.08 -23.71 5.90
C ILE A 293 -9.62 -24.17 5.99
N ALA A 294 -9.34 -25.46 5.77
CA ALA A 294 -8.02 -26.03 6.09
C ALA A 294 -6.91 -25.57 5.13
N SER A 295 -7.20 -25.40 3.84
CA SER A 295 -6.33 -24.71 2.87
C SER A 295 -7.08 -24.42 1.57
N VAL A 296 -6.65 -23.41 0.83
CA VAL A 296 -7.22 -23.05 -0.48
C VAL A 296 -6.12 -22.89 -1.52
N VAL A 297 -6.27 -23.57 -2.65
CA VAL A 297 -5.44 -23.38 -3.85
C VAL A 297 -6.35 -23.04 -5.02
N ILE A 298 -6.09 -21.92 -5.68
CA ILE A 298 -6.73 -21.49 -6.94
C ILE A 298 -5.59 -21.30 -7.94
N ALA A 299 -5.54 -22.11 -9.00
CA ALA A 299 -4.43 -22.05 -9.97
C ALA A 299 -4.54 -20.86 -10.93
N GLY A 300 -5.74 -20.32 -11.13
CA GLY A 300 -6.00 -19.06 -11.81
C GLY A 300 -6.01 -17.84 -10.88
N SER A 301 -6.92 -16.91 -11.13
CA SER A 301 -7.18 -15.68 -10.38
C SER A 301 -8.38 -15.80 -9.45
N LEU A 302 -8.45 -14.94 -8.43
CA LEU A 302 -9.68 -14.64 -7.69
C LEU A 302 -10.22 -13.29 -8.21
N VAL A 303 -11.44 -13.29 -8.75
CA VAL A 303 -12.00 -12.14 -9.49
C VAL A 303 -13.29 -11.65 -8.84
N GLY A 304 -13.28 -10.44 -8.32
CA GLY A 304 -14.41 -9.81 -7.64
C GLY A 304 -15.55 -9.43 -8.59
N GLY A 305 -16.78 -9.68 -8.15
CA GLY A 305 -18.00 -9.35 -8.91
C GLY A 305 -18.53 -7.93 -8.67
N SER A 306 -19.76 -7.66 -9.11
CA SER A 306 -20.43 -6.36 -8.95
C SER A 306 -21.37 -6.30 -7.73
N SER A 307 -21.26 -7.25 -6.80
CA SER A 307 -22.11 -7.38 -5.60
C SER A 307 -21.33 -7.85 -4.39
N THR A 308 -21.91 -7.71 -3.19
CA THR A 308 -21.22 -7.91 -1.92
C THR A 308 -20.71 -9.34 -1.77
N TYR A 309 -19.45 -9.51 -1.37
CA TYR A 309 -18.76 -10.80 -1.26
C TYR A 309 -18.75 -11.65 -2.55
N ALA A 310 -18.95 -11.05 -3.72
CA ALA A 310 -18.81 -11.78 -4.99
C ALA A 310 -17.31 -11.96 -5.33
N GLY A 311 -16.88 -13.19 -5.64
CA GLY A 311 -15.46 -13.51 -5.82
C GLY A 311 -14.72 -13.52 -4.49
N THR A 312 -15.06 -14.42 -3.56
CA THR A 312 -14.47 -14.43 -2.20
C THR A 312 -14.02 -15.81 -1.73
N VAL A 313 -13.03 -15.80 -0.83
CA VAL A 313 -12.67 -16.89 0.07
C VAL A 313 -12.94 -16.39 1.50
N LEU A 314 -14.02 -16.85 2.12
CA LEU A 314 -14.56 -16.30 3.37
C LEU A 314 -14.76 -17.37 4.45
N SER A 315 -14.28 -17.08 5.65
CA SER A 315 -14.51 -17.87 6.87
C SER A 315 -15.12 -16.96 7.93
N ASP A 316 -16.41 -17.17 8.22
CA ASP A 316 -17.29 -16.26 8.98
C ASP A 316 -17.98 -17.05 10.11
N TYR A 317 -17.55 -16.86 11.35
CA TYR A 317 -17.95 -17.73 12.46
C TYR A 317 -19.27 -17.31 13.10
N LEU A 318 -20.38 -17.82 12.55
CA LEU A 318 -21.74 -17.56 13.07
C LEU A 318 -22.11 -18.31 14.38
N GLY A 319 -21.11 -18.75 15.16
CA GLY A 319 -21.25 -19.02 16.61
C GLY A 319 -22.34 -19.99 17.07
N GLY A 320 -22.26 -21.28 16.72
CA GLY A 320 -23.35 -22.24 17.01
C GLY A 320 -23.01 -23.71 17.30
N GLY A 321 -21.75 -24.10 17.57
CA GLY A 321 -21.49 -25.55 17.81
C GLY A 321 -20.09 -26.02 18.24
N PHE A 322 -19.11 -25.12 18.46
CA PHE A 322 -17.77 -25.50 18.92
C PHE A 322 -17.60 -25.29 20.43
N LYS A 323 -16.56 -25.88 21.02
CA LYS A 323 -16.37 -25.86 22.49
C LYS A 323 -15.96 -24.47 22.97
N ALA A 324 -16.36 -24.12 24.19
CA ALA A 324 -15.89 -22.90 24.83
C ALA A 324 -14.35 -22.89 24.92
N GLY A 325 -13.71 -21.91 24.28
CA GLY A 325 -12.25 -21.80 24.13
C GLY A 325 -11.72 -22.08 22.72
N GLU A 326 -12.50 -22.70 21.84
CA GLU A 326 -12.16 -22.86 20.41
C GLU A 326 -12.62 -21.62 19.62
N VAL A 327 -11.69 -20.78 19.17
CA VAL A 327 -12.02 -19.67 18.24
C VAL A 327 -12.17 -20.24 16.83
N GLY A 328 -13.38 -20.21 16.29
CA GLY A 328 -13.68 -20.68 14.93
C GLY A 328 -13.21 -19.72 13.83
N GLY A 329 -13.65 -19.99 12.60
CA GLY A 329 -13.47 -19.07 11.47
C GLY A 329 -12.02 -18.93 10.97
N HIS A 330 -11.13 -19.88 11.25
CA HIS A 330 -9.75 -19.85 10.73
C HIS A 330 -9.70 -20.16 9.22
N ILE A 331 -8.71 -19.62 8.52
CA ILE A 331 -8.29 -20.08 7.19
C ILE A 331 -6.83 -20.51 7.27
N GLY A 332 -6.50 -21.67 6.73
CA GLY A 332 -5.13 -22.15 6.57
C GLY A 332 -4.37 -21.41 5.46
N PRO A 333 -3.35 -22.03 4.85
CA PRO A 333 -2.64 -21.43 3.73
C PRO A 333 -3.57 -21.19 2.52
N VAL A 334 -3.43 -20.02 1.89
CA VAL A 334 -4.15 -19.63 0.67
C VAL A 334 -3.14 -19.36 -0.44
N SER A 335 -3.33 -19.97 -1.60
CA SER A 335 -2.48 -19.79 -2.78
C SER A 335 -3.32 -19.46 -4.01
N ILE A 336 -3.06 -18.33 -4.63
CA ILE A 336 -3.65 -17.86 -5.89
C ILE A 336 -2.53 -17.83 -6.94
N GLY A 337 -2.68 -18.57 -8.05
CA GLY A 337 -1.64 -18.72 -9.07
C GLY A 337 -1.40 -17.45 -9.89
N ARG A 338 -2.43 -16.60 -10.02
CA ARG A 338 -2.39 -15.31 -10.72
C ARG A 338 -2.79 -14.17 -9.78
N ASP A 339 -3.63 -13.25 -10.23
CA ASP A 339 -4.02 -12.03 -9.53
C ASP A 339 -5.23 -12.22 -8.60
N VAL A 340 -5.37 -11.30 -7.65
CA VAL A 340 -6.61 -11.08 -6.91
C VAL A 340 -7.17 -9.72 -7.33
N LEU A 341 -8.29 -9.72 -8.05
CA LEU A 341 -8.93 -8.52 -8.59
C LEU A 341 -10.16 -8.14 -7.76
N GLY A 342 -10.23 -6.89 -7.32
CA GLY A 342 -11.31 -6.32 -6.54
C GLY A 342 -12.51 -5.94 -7.41
N GLY A 343 -13.70 -6.23 -6.91
CA GLY A 343 -14.95 -5.93 -7.62
C GLY A 343 -15.43 -4.47 -7.47
N SER A 344 -16.54 -4.14 -8.14
CA SER A 344 -17.16 -2.82 -8.09
C SER A 344 -18.11 -2.62 -6.90
N ASN A 345 -18.06 -3.50 -5.90
CA ASN A 345 -18.96 -3.49 -4.73
C ASN A 345 -18.25 -4.02 -3.47
N THR A 346 -18.88 -3.85 -2.31
CA THR A 346 -18.24 -4.04 -1.00
C THR A 346 -17.70 -5.46 -0.81
N ALA A 347 -16.45 -5.57 -0.36
CA ALA A 347 -15.79 -6.85 -0.06
C ALA A 347 -15.76 -7.87 -1.23
N ALA A 348 -15.85 -7.41 -2.49
CA ALA A 348 -15.71 -8.26 -3.68
C ALA A 348 -14.23 -8.47 -4.06
N GLY A 349 -13.84 -9.70 -4.39
CA GLY A 349 -12.46 -10.07 -4.72
C GLY A 349 -11.56 -10.33 -3.51
N THR A 350 -12.06 -11.00 -2.46
CA THR A 350 -11.49 -10.92 -1.09
C THR A 350 -11.06 -12.26 -0.49
N ILE A 351 -10.11 -12.20 0.47
CA ILE A 351 -9.68 -13.34 1.29
C ILE A 351 -9.83 -12.93 2.76
N ILE A 352 -10.79 -13.48 3.50
CA ILE A 352 -11.19 -12.96 4.81
C ILE A 352 -11.40 -14.08 5.84
N SER A 353 -10.69 -13.97 6.96
CA SER A 353 -10.94 -14.72 8.20
C SER A 353 -11.53 -13.75 9.24
N GLU A 354 -12.87 -13.64 9.29
CA GLU A 354 -13.59 -12.60 10.05
C GLU A 354 -13.48 -12.78 11.58
N SER A 355 -13.16 -13.99 12.05
CA SER A 355 -13.03 -14.28 13.49
C SER A 355 -11.73 -15.00 13.86
N GLY A 356 -11.09 -15.64 12.88
CA GLY A 356 -9.92 -16.48 13.09
C GLY A 356 -8.61 -15.85 12.63
N ARG A 357 -7.61 -16.73 12.56
CA ARG A 357 -6.29 -16.48 11.94
C ARG A 357 -6.31 -16.86 10.47
N LEU A 358 -5.50 -16.17 9.68
CA LEU A 358 -5.21 -16.50 8.28
C LEU A 358 -3.79 -17.11 8.17
N GLY A 359 -3.65 -18.21 7.45
CA GLY A 359 -2.36 -18.83 7.17
C GLY A 359 -1.47 -17.99 6.25
N ASN A 360 -0.42 -18.61 5.70
CA ASN A 360 0.39 -17.95 4.68
C ASN A 360 -0.46 -17.65 3.43
N VAL A 361 -0.36 -16.44 2.91
CA VAL A 361 -1.06 -16.01 1.69
C VAL A 361 -0.06 -15.85 0.57
N THR A 362 -0.24 -16.56 -0.54
CA THR A 362 0.56 -16.44 -1.75
C THR A 362 -0.33 -16.02 -2.92
N ILE A 363 0.06 -14.97 -3.63
CA ILE A 363 -0.59 -14.49 -4.85
C ILE A 363 0.52 -14.36 -5.90
N GLY A 364 0.47 -15.17 -6.96
CA GLY A 364 1.52 -15.20 -7.99
C GLY A 364 1.57 -13.93 -8.85
N GLY A 365 0.41 -13.29 -9.03
CA GLY A 365 0.25 -11.98 -9.66
C GLY A 365 0.13 -10.85 -8.64
N SER A 366 -0.73 -9.88 -8.94
CA SER A 366 -0.95 -8.65 -8.17
C SER A 366 -2.23 -8.69 -7.32
N LEU A 367 -2.29 -7.85 -6.30
CA LEU A 367 -3.52 -7.50 -5.57
C LEU A 367 -4.05 -6.18 -6.13
N LEU A 368 -5.13 -6.23 -6.92
CA LEU A 368 -5.60 -5.11 -7.74
C LEU A 368 -7.00 -4.69 -7.31
N ALA A 369 -7.13 -3.58 -6.58
CA ALA A 369 -8.39 -3.15 -6.01
C ALA A 369 -9.38 -2.52 -7.01
N GLY A 370 -10.67 -2.61 -6.66
CA GLY A 370 -11.77 -2.01 -7.42
C GLY A 370 -12.17 -0.63 -6.91
N SER A 371 -13.33 -0.15 -7.34
CA SER A 371 -13.86 1.16 -6.95
C SER A 371 -14.50 1.18 -5.55
N ALA A 372 -14.74 0.02 -4.93
CA ALA A 372 -15.59 -0.10 -3.74
C ALA A 372 -14.84 -0.51 -2.46
N ASN A 373 -15.49 -0.31 -1.32
CA ASN A 373 -14.93 -0.54 0.01
C ASN A 373 -14.54 -2.01 0.22
N ARG A 374 -13.38 -2.28 0.83
CA ARG A 374 -12.82 -3.63 1.04
C ARG A 374 -12.68 -4.48 -0.25
N SER A 375 -12.77 -3.90 -1.45
CA SER A 375 -12.49 -4.65 -2.68
C SER A 375 -11.00 -5.03 -2.75
N ALA A 376 -10.66 -6.27 -3.11
CA ALA A 376 -9.29 -6.80 -2.99
C ALA A 376 -8.69 -6.71 -1.55
N HIS A 377 -9.51 -6.81 -0.50
CA HIS A 377 -9.04 -6.88 0.88
C HIS A 377 -8.58 -8.30 1.25
N ILE A 378 -7.43 -8.39 1.91
CA ILE A 378 -6.92 -9.59 2.58
C ILE A 378 -6.94 -9.33 4.09
N HIS A 379 -7.74 -10.06 4.86
CA HIS A 379 -8.02 -9.74 6.27
C HIS A 379 -7.91 -10.95 7.20
N SER A 380 -7.37 -10.71 8.40
CA SER A 380 -7.31 -11.65 9.52
C SER A 380 -7.64 -10.96 10.84
N ASN A 381 -8.66 -11.45 11.54
CA ASN A 381 -9.04 -10.95 12.87
C ASN A 381 -8.06 -11.38 13.98
N LEU A 382 -7.33 -12.48 13.78
CA LEU A 382 -6.20 -12.91 14.60
C LEU A 382 -4.89 -12.87 13.78
N GLU A 383 -3.88 -13.64 14.16
CA GLU A 383 -2.56 -13.66 13.51
C GLU A 383 -2.65 -13.98 12.01
N MET A 384 -1.86 -13.27 11.19
CA MET A 384 -1.68 -13.58 9.77
C MET A 384 -0.31 -14.22 9.54
N GLY A 385 -0.26 -15.23 8.68
CA GLY A 385 0.99 -15.85 8.24
C GLY A 385 1.88 -14.91 7.39
N ALA A 386 2.88 -15.48 6.72
CA ALA A 386 3.66 -14.74 5.74
C ALA A 386 2.82 -14.42 4.49
N VAL A 387 2.98 -13.21 3.95
CA VAL A 387 2.26 -12.73 2.76
C VAL A 387 3.25 -12.52 1.61
N LEU A 388 3.00 -13.19 0.49
CA LEU A 388 3.79 -13.08 -0.74
C LEU A 388 2.88 -12.65 -1.90
N ILE A 389 3.14 -11.46 -2.43
CA ILE A 389 2.53 -10.95 -3.67
C ILE A 389 3.65 -10.95 -4.73
N GLY A 390 3.49 -11.69 -5.83
CA GLY A 390 4.49 -11.75 -6.90
C GLY A 390 4.54 -10.48 -7.75
N GLY A 391 3.39 -9.82 -7.91
CA GLY A 391 3.22 -8.52 -8.56
C GLY A 391 3.14 -7.36 -7.58
N SER A 392 2.29 -6.39 -7.89
CA SER A 392 2.09 -5.18 -7.07
C SER A 392 0.84 -5.26 -6.19
N VAL A 393 0.77 -4.41 -5.17
CA VAL A 393 -0.47 -4.11 -4.43
C VAL A 393 -0.95 -2.73 -4.85
N VAL A 394 -2.18 -2.64 -5.37
CA VAL A 394 -2.75 -1.41 -5.94
C VAL A 394 -4.11 -1.14 -5.30
N GLY A 395 -4.18 -0.08 -4.49
CA GLY A 395 -5.40 0.43 -3.88
C GLY A 395 -6.30 1.17 -4.88
N GLY A 396 -7.60 1.20 -4.55
CA GLY A 396 -8.66 1.71 -5.42
C GLY A 396 -9.38 2.94 -4.84
N ALA A 397 -10.58 3.22 -5.34
CA ALA A 397 -11.33 4.41 -4.93
C ALA A 397 -12.07 4.24 -3.59
N GLY A 398 -12.36 3.00 -3.17
CA GLY A 398 -13.06 2.70 -1.92
C GLY A 398 -12.13 2.57 -0.71
N ASN A 399 -12.68 2.75 0.49
CA ASN A 399 -11.93 2.59 1.74
C ASN A 399 -11.52 1.12 1.95
N GLN A 400 -10.36 0.86 2.55
CA GLN A 400 -9.79 -0.49 2.75
C GLN A 400 -9.60 -1.29 1.45
N SER A 401 -9.61 -0.64 0.27
CA SER A 401 -9.51 -1.33 -1.02
C SER A 401 -8.05 -1.67 -1.36
N GLY A 402 -7.75 -2.94 -1.64
CA GLY A 402 -6.38 -3.43 -1.81
C GLY A 402 -5.55 -3.44 -0.52
N GLN A 403 -6.20 -3.45 0.64
CA GLN A 403 -5.54 -3.50 1.94
C GLN A 403 -5.12 -4.96 2.28
N ILE A 404 -4.07 -5.09 3.09
CA ILE A 404 -3.62 -6.35 3.71
C ILE A 404 -3.56 -6.11 5.22
N GLU A 405 -4.45 -6.73 5.98
CA GLU A 405 -4.77 -6.34 7.36
C GLU A 405 -4.74 -7.52 8.34
N SER A 406 -3.89 -7.44 9.37
CA SER A 406 -3.93 -8.31 10.56
C SER A 406 -4.31 -7.50 11.80
N MET A 407 -5.36 -7.94 12.50
CA MET A 407 -5.75 -7.41 13.80
C MET A 407 -4.94 -8.02 14.97
N SER A 408 -3.94 -8.85 14.67
CA SER A 408 -2.92 -9.30 15.61
C SER A 408 -1.50 -9.08 15.03
N THR A 409 -0.60 -10.06 15.12
CA THR A 409 0.70 -10.02 14.45
C THR A 409 0.60 -10.44 12.98
N MET A 410 1.63 -10.11 12.19
CA MET A 410 1.75 -10.52 10.77
C MET A 410 3.13 -11.12 10.51
N GLY A 411 3.20 -12.13 9.64
CA GLY A 411 4.47 -12.71 9.19
C GLY A 411 5.32 -11.75 8.32
N ASN A 412 6.30 -12.30 7.61
CA ASN A 412 7.06 -11.54 6.62
C ASN A 412 6.12 -11.13 5.47
N VAL A 413 6.27 -9.89 4.97
CA VAL A 413 5.50 -9.37 3.83
C VAL A 413 6.46 -9.11 2.68
N THR A 414 6.26 -9.81 1.56
CA THR A 414 7.05 -9.65 0.32
C THR A 414 6.15 -9.25 -0.84
N ILE A 415 6.48 -8.14 -1.51
CA ILE A 415 5.80 -7.65 -2.71
C ILE A 415 6.82 -7.57 -3.85
N GLY A 416 6.62 -8.35 -4.90
CA GLY A 416 7.48 -8.46 -6.07
C GLY A 416 7.39 -7.29 -7.06
N GLY A 417 6.48 -6.36 -6.81
CA GLY A 417 6.35 -5.05 -7.46
C GLY A 417 6.30 -3.89 -6.45
N SER A 418 5.35 -2.96 -6.64
CA SER A 418 5.18 -1.77 -5.77
C SER A 418 3.94 -1.88 -4.87
N LEU A 419 3.93 -1.13 -3.77
CA LEU A 419 2.75 -0.83 -2.96
C LEU A 419 2.24 0.56 -3.36
N LYS A 420 1.01 0.66 -3.87
CA LYS A 420 0.43 1.91 -4.40
C LYS A 420 -0.95 2.18 -3.79
N GLY A 421 -1.12 3.34 -3.20
CA GLY A 421 -2.40 3.84 -2.69
C GLY A 421 -3.36 4.28 -3.80
N GLY A 422 -4.65 4.18 -3.50
CA GLY A 422 -5.74 4.66 -4.34
C GLY A 422 -6.39 5.95 -3.81
N GLY A 423 -7.65 6.19 -4.21
CA GLY A 423 -8.42 7.35 -3.76
C GLY A 423 -9.07 7.17 -2.38
N GLY A 424 -9.31 5.94 -1.94
CA GLY A 424 -9.97 5.65 -0.67
C GLY A 424 -9.04 5.62 0.55
N GLU A 425 -9.60 5.80 1.74
CA GLU A 425 -8.88 5.70 3.01
C GLU A 425 -8.32 4.28 3.22
N ASN A 426 -7.09 4.17 3.72
CA ASN A 426 -6.37 2.88 3.90
C ASN A 426 -6.29 2.03 2.61
N SER A 427 -6.49 2.62 1.42
CA SER A 427 -6.41 1.88 0.16
C SER A 427 -4.96 1.56 -0.20
N GLY A 428 -4.69 0.33 -0.63
CA GLY A 428 -3.33 -0.13 -0.98
C GLY A 428 -2.37 -0.05 0.21
N GLN A 429 -2.82 -0.42 1.40
CA GLN A 429 -2.06 -0.37 2.66
C GLN A 429 -1.71 -1.79 3.14
N VAL A 430 -0.57 -1.93 3.82
CA VAL A 430 -0.25 -3.11 4.63
C VAL A 430 -0.29 -2.72 6.12
N VAL A 431 -1.06 -3.43 6.94
CA VAL A 431 -1.18 -3.12 8.38
C VAL A 431 -1.18 -4.37 9.26
N SER A 432 -0.42 -4.29 10.35
CA SER A 432 -0.44 -5.20 11.49
C SER A 432 -0.66 -4.37 12.75
N THR A 433 -1.66 -4.69 13.59
CA THR A 433 -1.90 -3.95 14.84
C THR A 433 -0.89 -4.27 15.94
N LYS A 434 -0.09 -5.33 15.76
CA LYS A 434 1.04 -5.75 16.59
C LYS A 434 2.29 -5.94 15.71
N ASP A 435 3.30 -6.63 16.23
CA ASP A 435 4.54 -7.00 15.52
C ASP A 435 4.33 -7.53 14.10
N MET A 436 5.23 -7.13 13.21
CA MET A 436 5.32 -7.56 11.82
C MET A 436 6.70 -8.15 11.53
N GLY A 437 6.75 -9.16 10.65
CA GLY A 437 7.98 -9.71 10.12
C GLY A 437 8.81 -8.73 9.28
N ALA A 438 9.72 -9.24 8.48
CA ALA A 438 10.47 -8.42 7.53
C ALA A 438 9.56 -7.93 6.39
N LEU A 439 9.59 -6.63 6.09
CA LEU A 439 8.94 -6.03 4.93
C LEU A 439 9.93 -5.95 3.77
N LYS A 440 9.57 -6.52 2.61
CA LYS A 440 10.37 -6.48 1.38
C LYS A 440 9.54 -6.07 0.17
N LEU A 441 9.90 -4.97 -0.47
CA LEU A 441 9.37 -4.52 -1.75
C LEU A 441 10.50 -4.46 -2.77
N THR A 442 10.30 -4.96 -3.99
CA THR A 442 11.24 -4.69 -5.11
C THR A 442 11.05 -3.28 -5.68
N GLY A 443 9.81 -2.80 -5.68
CA GLY A 443 9.41 -1.51 -6.21
C GLY A 443 9.24 -0.46 -5.13
N ASN A 444 8.29 0.44 -5.36
CA ASN A 444 8.11 1.67 -4.59
C ASN A 444 7.01 1.52 -3.54
N VAL A 445 7.05 2.37 -2.51
CA VAL A 445 5.88 2.73 -1.69
C VAL A 445 5.35 4.05 -2.24
N VAL A 446 4.09 4.10 -2.67
CA VAL A 446 3.49 5.27 -3.34
C VAL A 446 2.16 5.62 -2.71
N GLY A 447 2.10 6.77 -2.05
CA GLY A 447 0.87 7.33 -1.49
C GLY A 447 -0.16 7.70 -2.54
N GLY A 448 -1.44 7.57 -2.19
CA GLY A 448 -2.58 7.86 -3.07
C GLY A 448 -3.30 9.17 -2.73
N GLY A 449 -4.59 9.21 -3.06
CA GLY A 449 -5.50 10.33 -2.81
C GLY A 449 -6.28 10.24 -1.49
N GLY A 450 -6.42 9.06 -0.89
CA GLY A 450 -7.10 8.87 0.40
C GLY A 450 -6.15 8.92 1.59
N ILE A 451 -6.65 9.24 2.79
CA ILE A 451 -5.84 9.22 4.03
C ILE A 451 -5.22 7.83 4.23
N LEU A 452 -3.95 7.78 4.67
CA LEU A 452 -3.20 6.54 4.89
C LEU A 452 -3.13 5.57 3.69
N SER A 453 -3.49 6.03 2.48
CA SER A 453 -3.37 5.21 1.28
C SER A 453 -1.91 5.00 0.88
N GLY A 454 -1.57 3.79 0.44
CA GLY A 454 -0.20 3.44 0.03
C GLY A 454 0.81 3.34 1.18
N SER A 455 0.36 3.19 2.45
CA SER A 455 1.24 3.12 3.61
C SER A 455 1.54 1.69 4.09
N VAL A 456 2.57 1.55 4.92
CA VAL A 456 2.77 0.38 5.78
C VAL A 456 2.70 0.81 7.25
N LEU A 457 1.92 0.10 8.05
CA LEU A 457 1.71 0.34 9.48
C LEU A 457 2.02 -0.93 10.30
N CYS A 458 2.76 -0.78 11.39
CA CYS A 458 3.03 -1.86 12.34
C CYS A 458 2.89 -1.33 13.78
N GLY A 459 1.94 -1.90 14.52
CA GLY A 459 1.51 -1.38 15.82
C GLY A 459 0.42 -0.30 15.72
N THR A 460 -0.09 0.10 16.88
CA THR A 460 -1.04 1.21 17.06
C THR A 460 -0.50 2.19 18.12
N PRO A 461 -1.09 3.38 18.29
CA PRO A 461 -0.72 4.28 19.40
C PRO A 461 -0.93 3.67 20.81
N GLN A 462 -1.71 2.60 20.93
CA GLN A 462 -2.00 1.89 22.18
C GLN A 462 -1.22 0.59 22.35
N VAL A 463 -0.72 0.00 21.25
CA VAL A 463 -0.03 -1.30 21.24
C VAL A 463 1.22 -1.17 20.37
N ALA A 464 2.38 -1.14 21.01
CA ALA A 464 3.66 -1.06 20.30
C ALA A 464 3.85 -2.30 19.41
N GLY A 465 4.03 -2.09 18.11
CA GLY A 465 4.36 -3.14 17.13
C GLY A 465 5.77 -2.99 16.61
N LYS A 466 6.58 -4.04 16.74
CA LYS A 466 7.93 -4.13 16.19
C LYS A 466 7.90 -4.54 14.71
N LEU A 467 8.42 -3.69 13.83
CA LEU A 467 8.65 -3.99 12.42
C LEU A 467 10.07 -4.52 12.25
N THR A 468 10.21 -5.82 11.92
CA THR A 468 11.49 -6.54 12.06
C THR A 468 12.61 -5.98 11.18
N SER A 469 12.29 -5.57 9.95
CA SER A 469 13.17 -4.80 9.06
C SER A 469 12.38 -4.27 7.86
N VAL A 470 12.94 -3.28 7.16
CA VAL A 470 12.36 -2.69 5.94
C VAL A 470 13.37 -2.73 4.81
N ASN A 471 13.00 -3.30 3.67
CA ASN A 471 13.78 -3.27 2.43
C ASN A 471 12.87 -2.85 1.26
N ILE A 472 13.16 -1.69 0.65
CA ILE A 472 12.37 -1.13 -0.46
C ILE A 472 13.33 -0.85 -1.62
N GLY A 473 13.19 -1.58 -2.73
CA GLY A 473 14.05 -1.46 -3.91
C GLY A 473 13.79 -0.22 -4.77
N GLY A 474 12.62 0.42 -4.61
CA GLY A 474 12.28 1.72 -5.18
C GLY A 474 12.40 2.87 -4.18
N SER A 475 11.60 3.91 -4.37
CA SER A 475 11.48 5.06 -3.46
C SER A 475 10.23 4.98 -2.58
N VAL A 476 10.23 5.72 -1.48
CA VAL A 476 9.02 6.08 -0.72
C VAL A 476 8.51 7.43 -1.24
N ARG A 477 7.25 7.52 -1.66
CA ARG A 477 6.63 8.74 -2.22
C ARG A 477 5.30 9.06 -1.55
N GLY A 478 5.11 10.31 -1.13
CA GLY A 478 3.87 10.81 -0.57
C GLY A 478 2.80 11.09 -1.61
N GLY A 479 1.54 10.97 -1.19
CA GLY A 479 0.37 11.31 -1.98
C GLY A 479 -0.20 12.69 -1.64
N THR A 480 -1.48 12.91 -1.95
CA THR A 480 -2.10 14.23 -1.75
C THR A 480 -2.70 14.43 -0.35
N ASN A 481 -2.89 13.36 0.41
CA ASN A 481 -3.62 13.36 1.69
C ASN A 481 -2.76 12.89 2.86
N ALA A 482 -3.27 13.06 4.09
CA ALA A 482 -2.51 12.82 5.32
C ALA A 482 -1.95 11.38 5.42
N LYS A 483 -0.68 11.26 5.86
CA LYS A 483 0.05 10.00 6.10
C LYS A 483 0.11 9.03 4.91
N THR A 484 -0.09 9.53 3.70
CA THR A 484 -0.02 8.74 2.46
C THR A 484 1.41 8.37 2.11
N GLY A 485 1.66 7.13 1.69
CA GLY A 485 3.03 6.67 1.38
C GLY A 485 3.96 6.67 2.60
N MET A 486 3.41 6.54 3.80
CA MET A 486 4.16 6.43 5.06
C MET A 486 4.68 4.99 5.25
N VAL A 487 5.86 4.84 5.86
CA VAL A 487 6.30 3.59 6.49
C VAL A 487 6.39 3.83 7.98
N PHE A 488 5.58 3.13 8.76
CA PHE A 488 5.49 3.23 10.21
C PHE A 488 5.65 1.87 10.89
N GLY A 489 6.45 1.85 11.95
CA GLY A 489 6.43 0.82 12.98
C GLY A 489 6.68 1.48 14.33
N SER A 490 6.15 0.93 15.44
CA SER A 490 6.41 1.53 16.75
C SER A 490 7.90 1.47 17.08
N ARG A 491 8.52 0.31 16.88
CA ARG A 491 9.98 0.10 16.86
C ARG A 491 10.36 -0.51 15.51
N ILE A 492 11.46 -0.07 14.90
CA ILE A 492 11.90 -0.58 13.59
C ILE A 492 13.32 -1.13 13.66
N GLY A 493 13.55 -2.30 13.03
CA GLY A 493 14.90 -2.81 12.76
C GLY A 493 15.64 -1.99 11.69
N PRO A 494 16.63 -2.58 11.00
CA PRO A 494 17.31 -1.92 9.89
C PRO A 494 16.36 -1.54 8.75
N VAL A 495 16.45 -0.30 8.28
CA VAL A 495 15.69 0.25 7.14
C VAL A 495 16.62 0.52 5.97
N VAL A 496 16.32 -0.06 4.81
CA VAL A 496 17.02 0.18 3.54
C VAL A 496 16.00 0.56 2.47
N ILE A 497 16.13 1.78 1.93
CA ILE A 497 15.37 2.28 0.78
C ILE A 497 16.40 2.60 -0.31
N ILE A 498 16.36 1.90 -1.43
CA ILE A 498 17.37 2.07 -2.51
C ILE A 498 17.14 3.40 -3.26
N GLY A 499 15.89 3.83 -3.40
CA GLY A 499 15.51 5.14 -3.92
C GLY A 499 15.52 6.25 -2.85
N GLY A 500 14.74 7.30 -3.11
CA GLY A 500 14.59 8.44 -2.19
C GLY A 500 13.38 8.33 -1.25
N VAL A 501 13.25 9.34 -0.39
CA VAL A 501 12.07 9.61 0.46
C VAL A 501 11.50 10.96 0.05
N ILE A 502 10.33 10.98 -0.58
CA ILE A 502 9.82 12.14 -1.33
C ILE A 502 8.43 12.51 -0.82
N GLY A 503 8.27 13.73 -0.30
CA GLY A 503 7.00 14.25 0.21
C GLY A 503 5.99 14.60 -0.88
N GLY A 504 4.70 14.41 -0.57
CA GLY A 504 3.58 14.84 -1.40
C GLY A 504 2.97 16.17 -0.93
N SER A 505 1.69 16.41 -1.21
CA SER A 505 0.96 17.57 -0.66
C SER A 505 0.24 17.26 0.67
N GLY A 506 0.14 15.99 1.06
CA GLY A 506 -0.48 15.62 2.32
C GLY A 506 0.47 15.77 3.52
N THR A 507 -0.08 16.14 4.68
CA THR A 507 0.66 16.19 5.95
C THR A 507 1.26 14.82 6.29
N GLN A 508 2.54 14.79 6.69
CA GLN A 508 3.30 13.57 7.01
C GLN A 508 3.34 12.53 5.86
N SER A 509 3.12 12.95 4.61
CA SER A 509 3.16 12.07 3.44
C SER A 509 4.59 11.76 2.98
N GLY A 510 4.81 10.53 2.49
CA GLY A 510 6.13 10.11 1.99
C GLY A 510 7.20 10.12 3.07
N SER A 511 6.89 9.53 4.23
CA SER A 511 7.69 9.62 5.46
C SER A 511 8.10 8.25 5.97
N LEU A 512 9.25 8.17 6.62
CA LEU A 512 9.65 7.06 7.49
C LEU A 512 9.47 7.51 8.94
N HIS A 513 8.63 6.81 9.71
CA HIS A 513 8.18 7.25 11.03
C HIS A 513 8.26 6.13 12.09
N SER A 514 8.64 6.48 13.32
CA SER A 514 8.76 5.58 14.48
C SER A 514 8.43 6.34 15.76
N ILE A 515 7.99 5.63 16.81
CA ILE A 515 7.72 6.19 18.16
C ILE A 515 8.61 5.63 19.27
N ASP A 516 9.44 4.64 18.94
CA ASP A 516 10.51 4.02 19.71
C ASP A 516 11.73 3.83 18.78
N ARG A 517 12.81 3.26 19.30
CA ARG A 517 14.10 3.01 18.66
C ARG A 517 14.06 2.54 17.19
N VAL A 518 15.02 3.03 16.40
CA VAL A 518 15.30 2.53 15.04
C VAL A 518 16.76 2.09 14.92
N ASP A 519 16.99 0.82 14.57
CA ASP A 519 18.34 0.24 14.63
C ASP A 519 19.31 0.81 13.58
N SER A 520 18.85 1.17 12.37
CA SER A 520 19.60 1.97 11.38
C SER A 520 18.72 2.37 10.18
N VAL A 521 19.13 3.40 9.44
CA VAL A 521 18.44 3.88 8.22
C VAL A 521 19.47 4.11 7.10
N THR A 522 19.20 3.58 5.90
CA THR A 522 19.98 3.89 4.68
C THR A 522 19.03 4.23 3.53
N ILE A 523 19.17 5.45 2.99
CA ILE A 523 18.47 5.96 1.81
C ILE A 523 19.48 6.10 0.67
N GLY A 524 19.28 5.36 -0.43
CA GLY A 524 20.16 5.36 -1.60
C GLY A 524 19.94 6.55 -2.56
N GLY A 525 18.83 7.27 -2.41
CA GLY A 525 18.55 8.53 -3.09
C GLY A 525 18.49 9.74 -2.15
N THR A 526 17.79 10.78 -2.61
CA THR A 526 17.54 12.05 -1.91
C THR A 526 16.36 11.96 -0.93
N VAL A 527 16.45 12.65 0.20
CA VAL A 527 15.29 12.98 1.06
C VAL A 527 14.76 14.35 0.64
N ARG A 528 13.49 14.48 0.25
CA ARG A 528 12.93 15.72 -0.32
C ARG A 528 11.55 16.03 0.22
N GLY A 529 11.41 17.19 0.85
CA GLY A 529 10.13 17.72 1.32
C GLY A 529 9.16 18.06 0.19
N GLY A 530 7.87 17.86 0.45
CA GLY A 530 6.77 18.20 -0.45
C GLY A 530 6.05 19.48 -0.03
N LEU A 531 4.80 19.63 -0.49
CA LEU A 531 3.91 20.75 -0.13
C LEU A 531 3.24 20.58 1.23
N GLY A 532 3.09 19.33 1.72
CA GLY A 532 2.47 19.06 3.02
C GLY A 532 3.47 19.22 4.18
N ASP A 533 2.98 19.65 5.34
CA ASP A 533 3.82 19.75 6.55
C ASP A 533 4.33 18.36 6.98
N ARG A 534 5.55 18.29 7.51
CA ARG A 534 6.28 17.04 7.87
C ARG A 534 6.34 15.99 6.74
N SER A 535 6.15 16.38 5.47
CA SER A 535 6.25 15.47 4.31
C SER A 535 7.70 15.25 3.85
N GLY A 536 8.00 14.07 3.30
CA GLY A 536 9.33 13.75 2.76
C GLY A 536 10.40 13.66 3.84
N THR A 537 10.09 12.98 4.95
CA THR A 537 10.83 13.05 6.22
C THR A 537 11.35 11.69 6.70
N ILE A 538 12.39 11.74 7.53
CA ILE A 538 12.85 10.64 8.38
C ILE A 538 12.62 11.12 9.81
N ASP A 539 11.50 10.74 10.43
CA ASP A 539 10.96 11.46 11.58
C ASP A 539 10.58 10.52 12.73
N PHE A 540 11.42 10.51 13.76
CA PHE A 540 11.31 9.63 14.90
C PHE A 540 10.98 10.44 16.17
N GLU A 541 9.80 10.19 16.74
CA GLU A 541 9.23 10.99 17.83
C GLU A 541 9.08 10.18 19.12
N GLY A 542 8.98 10.85 20.27
CA GLY A 542 8.83 10.17 21.56
C GLY A 542 10.15 9.92 22.30
N SER A 543 10.04 9.67 23.60
CA SER A 543 11.16 9.72 24.56
C SER A 543 12.21 8.62 24.42
N PHE A 544 11.93 7.59 23.60
CA PHE A 544 12.80 6.43 23.39
C PHE A 544 13.21 6.26 21.92
N ALA A 545 12.90 7.25 21.06
CA ALA A 545 13.19 7.24 19.62
C ALA A 545 14.68 7.51 19.31
N ASP A 546 15.54 6.69 19.89
CA ASP A 546 16.97 6.67 19.67
C ASP A 546 17.30 5.91 18.39
N VAL A 547 18.20 6.48 17.58
CA VAL A 547 18.50 5.98 16.24
C VAL A 547 19.97 5.64 16.11
N GLY A 548 20.25 4.51 15.47
CA GLY A 548 21.59 4.12 15.05
C GLY A 548 22.18 5.03 13.97
N ALA A 549 22.89 4.45 13.01
CA ALA A 549 23.39 5.20 11.87
C ALA A 549 22.26 5.56 10.90
N VAL A 550 22.13 6.84 10.56
CA VAL A 550 21.30 7.34 9.46
C VAL A 550 22.21 7.74 8.30
N LYS A 551 22.01 7.14 7.14
CA LYS A 551 22.75 7.46 5.91
C LYS A 551 21.80 7.88 4.80
N VAL A 552 22.08 9.01 4.17
CA VAL A 552 21.48 9.48 2.92
C VAL A 552 22.58 9.60 1.86
N VAL A 553 22.37 9.00 0.69
CA VAL A 553 23.33 9.03 -0.43
C VAL A 553 23.10 10.26 -1.32
N GLY A 554 21.86 10.71 -1.48
CA GLY A 554 21.56 12.01 -2.09
C GLY A 554 21.66 13.17 -1.10
N ASP A 555 21.01 14.28 -1.46
CA ASP A 555 20.80 15.43 -0.59
C ASP A 555 19.67 15.20 0.43
N VAL A 556 19.55 16.14 1.37
CA VAL A 556 18.37 16.37 2.21
C VAL A 556 17.83 17.76 1.88
N ILE A 557 16.68 17.82 1.21
CA ILE A 557 16.12 19.04 0.60
C ILE A 557 14.79 19.39 1.25
N GLY A 558 14.75 20.55 1.89
CA GLY A 558 13.55 21.15 2.46
C GLY A 558 12.50 21.50 1.42
N GLY A 559 11.23 21.25 1.76
CA GLY A 559 10.11 21.47 0.85
C GLY A 559 9.38 22.81 1.05
N PRO A 560 8.32 23.03 0.26
CA PRO A 560 7.33 24.10 0.48
C PRO A 560 6.23 23.77 1.52
N GLY A 561 6.40 22.77 2.41
CA GLY A 561 5.59 22.55 3.61
C GLY A 561 6.42 22.68 4.90
N THR A 562 5.82 23.00 6.04
CA THR A 562 6.54 23.22 7.32
C THR A 562 7.21 21.93 7.79
N SER A 563 8.41 22.01 8.34
CA SER A 563 9.18 20.86 8.85
C SER A 563 9.44 19.74 7.80
N SER A 564 9.19 20.00 6.51
CA SER A 564 9.32 19.02 5.42
C SER A 564 10.76 18.84 4.94
N GLY A 565 11.11 17.65 4.45
CA GLY A 565 12.48 17.36 4.00
C GLY A 565 13.49 17.36 5.14
N SER A 566 13.10 16.85 6.31
CA SER A 566 13.87 16.88 7.56
C SER A 566 14.23 15.48 8.06
N ILE A 567 15.23 15.42 8.94
CA ILE A 567 15.67 14.23 9.67
C ILE A 567 15.59 14.53 11.17
N SER A 568 14.70 13.86 11.90
CA SER A 568 14.41 14.10 13.32
C SER A 568 14.45 12.81 14.17
N ALA A 569 14.97 12.93 15.39
CA ALA A 569 15.02 11.84 16.37
C ALA A 569 15.07 12.33 17.82
N ASN A 570 15.10 11.40 18.78
CA ASN A 570 15.57 11.67 20.13
C ASN A 570 17.11 11.84 20.10
N ASN A 571 17.87 10.74 20.25
CA ASN A 571 19.32 10.71 20.05
C ASN A 571 19.69 10.12 18.67
N PHE A 572 20.80 10.57 18.07
CA PHE A 572 21.43 9.93 16.90
C PHE A 572 22.84 9.43 17.23
N VAL A 573 23.16 8.18 16.87
CA VAL A 573 24.55 7.69 16.88
C VAL A 573 25.37 8.41 15.79
N SER A 574 24.85 8.47 14.56
CA SER A 574 25.48 9.23 13.48
C SER A 574 24.47 9.61 12.38
N VAL A 575 24.69 10.76 11.74
CA VAL A 575 23.96 11.18 10.53
C VAL A 575 24.97 11.48 9.42
N VAL A 576 24.84 10.78 8.28
CA VAL A 576 25.73 10.90 7.11
C VAL A 576 24.91 11.28 5.88
N ILE A 577 25.18 12.44 5.30
CA ILE A 577 24.58 12.91 4.04
C ILE A 577 25.69 12.99 2.99
N SER A 578 25.55 12.27 1.88
CA SER A 578 26.58 12.23 0.82
C SER A 578 26.36 13.30 -0.26
N GLY A 579 25.20 13.96 -0.27
CA GLY A 579 24.96 15.27 -0.88
C GLY A 579 25.01 16.42 0.14
N SER A 580 24.16 17.43 -0.06
CA SER A 580 24.02 18.63 0.77
C SER A 580 22.78 18.59 1.69
N LEU A 581 22.74 19.49 2.68
CA LEU A 581 21.57 19.81 3.50
C LEU A 581 21.04 21.19 3.09
N ILE A 582 19.85 21.25 2.48
CA ILE A 582 19.34 22.44 1.77
C ILE A 582 17.97 22.84 2.34
N GLY A 583 17.84 24.06 2.84
CA GLY A 583 16.58 24.62 3.34
C GLY A 583 15.53 24.89 2.26
N GLY A 584 14.26 24.79 2.64
CA GLY A 584 13.10 25.04 1.77
C GLY A 584 12.51 26.44 1.96
N THR A 585 11.22 26.60 1.62
CA THR A 585 10.52 27.91 1.59
C THR A 585 9.46 28.07 2.70
N ARG A 586 9.45 27.17 3.70
CA ARG A 586 8.82 27.34 5.02
C ARG A 586 9.77 26.89 6.11
N SER A 587 9.47 27.26 7.35
CA SER A 587 10.31 26.98 8.52
C SER A 587 10.55 25.50 8.77
N GLU A 588 11.65 25.19 9.46
CA GLU A 588 12.07 23.84 9.90
C GLU A 588 12.38 22.86 8.75
N THR A 589 12.52 23.36 7.52
CA THR A 589 12.72 22.54 6.32
C THR A 589 14.21 22.31 6.01
N GLY A 590 14.56 21.11 5.55
CA GLY A 590 15.95 20.80 5.21
C GLY A 590 16.87 20.85 6.43
N GLN A 591 16.48 20.20 7.52
CA GLN A 591 17.23 20.22 8.79
C GLN A 591 17.52 18.83 9.35
N ILE A 592 18.54 18.75 10.21
CA ILE A 592 18.77 17.65 11.14
C ILE A 592 18.40 18.16 12.55
N PHE A 593 17.48 17.48 13.24
CA PHE A 593 16.95 17.91 14.53
C PHE A 593 16.96 16.78 15.57
N SER A 594 17.73 16.95 16.65
CA SER A 594 17.84 15.99 17.75
C SER A 594 17.31 16.59 19.05
N ARG A 595 16.36 15.89 19.69
CA ARG A 595 15.84 16.25 21.03
C ARG A 595 16.78 15.83 22.18
N GLY A 596 17.76 14.98 21.87
CA GLY A 596 18.87 14.58 22.73
C GLY A 596 20.21 14.99 22.12
N GLN A 597 21.17 14.06 22.08
CA GLN A 597 22.52 14.26 21.54
C GLN A 597 22.71 13.69 20.13
N ILE A 598 23.71 14.22 19.41
CA ILE A 598 24.19 13.66 18.13
C ILE A 598 25.65 13.23 18.29
N GLY A 599 25.94 11.94 18.12
CA GLY A 599 27.31 11.42 18.22
C GLY A 599 28.23 11.96 17.12
N SER A 600 27.75 11.97 15.87
CA SER A 600 28.46 12.56 14.73
C SER A 600 27.54 13.00 13.60
N VAL A 601 27.93 14.07 12.90
CA VAL A 601 27.33 14.54 11.65
C VAL A 601 28.40 14.63 10.57
N ALA A 602 28.16 14.02 9.42
CA ALA A 602 29.02 14.13 8.25
C ALA A 602 28.18 14.51 7.02
N ILE A 603 28.43 15.67 6.42
CA ILE A 603 27.73 16.15 5.23
C ILE A 603 28.80 16.40 4.16
N ALA A 604 28.76 15.71 3.03
CA ALA A 604 29.80 15.83 2.00
C ALA A 604 29.65 17.09 1.15
N GLY A 605 28.43 17.55 0.93
CA GLY A 605 28.11 18.81 0.26
C GLY A 605 28.06 20.01 1.21
N ASN A 606 27.13 20.92 0.96
CA ASN A 606 26.96 22.18 1.72
C ASN A 606 25.87 22.05 2.79
N ILE A 607 25.86 23.00 3.74
CA ILE A 607 24.65 23.38 4.48
C ILE A 607 24.17 24.71 3.86
N ARG A 608 22.92 24.79 3.38
CA ARG A 608 22.38 26.00 2.76
C ARG A 608 21.04 26.41 3.35
N GLY A 609 20.93 27.65 3.85
CA GLY A 609 19.66 28.23 4.30
C GLY A 609 18.64 28.45 3.18
N GLY A 610 17.36 28.32 3.52
CA GLY A 610 16.26 28.80 2.70
C GLY A 610 16.25 30.34 2.65
N SER A 611 15.70 30.92 1.59
CA SER A 611 15.63 32.38 1.39
C SER A 611 14.17 32.82 1.23
N ALA A 612 13.84 34.06 1.62
CA ALA A 612 12.47 34.56 1.68
C ALA A 612 12.34 35.98 1.11
N SER A 613 11.11 36.38 0.79
CA SER A 613 10.78 37.73 0.37
C SER A 613 9.36 38.13 0.74
N GLY A 614 9.07 39.43 0.74
CA GLY A 614 7.73 39.97 0.98
C GLY A 614 7.35 40.00 2.45
N THR A 615 6.41 39.16 2.89
CA THR A 615 5.91 39.10 4.28
C THR A 615 6.03 37.71 4.91
N ALA A 616 6.78 36.80 4.27
CA ALA A 616 6.94 35.43 4.74
C ALA A 616 7.82 35.36 6.00
N ASN A 617 7.39 34.59 7.00
CA ASN A 617 8.27 34.14 8.09
C ASN A 617 9.06 32.91 7.62
N LEU A 618 10.38 32.88 7.87
CA LEU A 618 11.23 31.74 7.56
C LEU A 618 12.28 31.52 8.65
N PHE A 619 12.27 30.35 9.29
CA PHE A 619 13.25 30.06 10.34
C PHE A 619 13.64 28.58 10.42
N ASN A 620 14.82 28.29 10.99
CA ASN A 620 15.35 26.93 11.14
C ASN A 620 15.48 26.14 9.82
N THR A 621 15.72 26.81 8.69
CA THR A 621 15.91 26.11 7.39
C THR A 621 17.38 25.88 7.09
N GLY A 622 17.75 24.73 6.52
CA GLY A 622 19.16 24.41 6.26
C GLY A 622 19.97 24.39 7.56
N LYS A 623 19.50 23.62 8.55
CA LYS A 623 19.97 23.72 9.95
C LYS A 623 20.40 22.38 10.53
N VAL A 624 21.41 22.39 11.40
CA VAL A 624 21.72 21.25 12.29
C VAL A 624 21.49 21.66 13.73
N THR A 625 20.63 20.94 14.45
CA THR A 625 20.32 21.19 15.86
C THR A 625 20.39 19.93 16.70
N SER A 626 21.06 20.06 17.85
CA SER A 626 21.02 19.12 18.97
C SER A 626 20.59 19.88 20.22
N ALA A 627 19.63 19.35 20.99
CA ALA A 627 19.28 19.92 22.30
C ALA A 627 20.33 19.60 23.39
N LEU A 628 21.22 18.63 23.12
CA LEU A 628 22.40 18.35 23.94
C LEU A 628 23.67 18.62 23.10
N ALA A 629 24.65 17.72 23.15
CA ALA A 629 25.93 17.87 22.47
C ALA A 629 25.89 17.42 20.99
N ILE A 630 26.87 17.86 20.21
CA ILE A 630 27.25 17.32 18.90
C ILE A 630 28.71 16.86 18.99
N GLY A 631 28.95 15.54 19.05
CA GLY A 631 30.30 15.01 19.29
C GLY A 631 31.30 15.44 18.21
N THR A 632 30.94 15.30 16.94
CA THR A 632 31.69 15.82 15.80
C THR A 632 30.75 16.29 14.69
N LEU A 633 31.11 17.37 13.99
CA LEU A 633 30.44 17.82 12.76
C LEU A 633 31.49 18.08 11.68
N THR A 634 31.43 17.32 10.59
CA THR A 634 32.29 17.48 9.41
C THR A 634 31.46 17.85 8.19
N LEU A 635 31.81 18.96 7.55
CA LEU A 635 31.21 19.47 6.33
C LEU A 635 32.25 19.46 5.20
N GLY A 636 31.92 18.84 4.07
CA GLY A 636 32.79 18.74 2.90
C GLY A 636 32.76 19.97 1.99
N GLY A 637 31.65 20.72 2.01
CA GLY A 637 31.51 22.04 1.40
C GLY A 637 31.42 23.17 2.43
N SER A 638 30.63 24.19 2.10
CA SER A 638 30.46 25.43 2.87
C SER A 638 29.15 25.46 3.66
N ILE A 639 29.09 26.29 4.71
CA ILE A 639 27.81 26.77 5.26
C ILE A 639 27.45 28.06 4.54
N ILE A 640 26.22 28.15 4.04
CA ILE A 640 25.72 29.25 3.22
C ILE A 640 24.41 29.74 3.84
N ALA A 641 24.34 31.02 4.22
CA ALA A 641 23.12 31.63 4.74
C ALA A 641 22.01 31.67 3.69
N GLY A 642 20.77 31.81 4.17
CA GLY A 642 19.68 32.33 3.35
C GLY A 642 19.87 33.82 3.03
N THR A 643 19.12 34.35 2.08
CA THR A 643 18.95 35.79 1.89
C THR A 643 17.59 36.23 2.42
N ASP A 644 17.58 37.30 3.20
CA ASP A 644 16.37 37.95 3.68
C ASP A 644 15.98 39.13 2.77
N ASN A 645 14.75 39.10 2.29
CA ASN A 645 14.08 40.22 1.60
C ASN A 645 12.62 40.36 2.11
N THR A 646 12.35 39.95 3.35
CA THR A 646 11.02 39.90 3.96
C THR A 646 10.87 40.96 5.05
N SER A 647 9.62 41.38 5.32
CA SER A 647 9.24 42.10 6.53
C SER A 647 8.75 41.15 7.64
N GLY A 648 8.87 39.84 7.41
CA GLY A 648 8.56 38.79 8.39
C GLY A 648 9.79 38.37 9.20
N LYS A 649 9.59 37.47 10.17
CA LYS A 649 10.66 36.91 11.01
C LYS A 649 11.56 36.00 10.17
N PHE A 650 12.80 36.41 9.93
CA PHE A 650 13.85 35.62 9.30
C PHE A 650 14.97 35.29 10.28
N VAL A 651 15.10 34.03 10.75
CA VAL A 651 16.15 33.66 11.72
C VAL A 651 16.71 32.25 11.52
N ARG A 652 18.03 32.10 11.72
CA ARG A 652 18.72 30.79 11.77
C ARG A 652 18.63 29.96 10.47
N ASN A 653 18.58 30.63 9.31
CA ASN A 653 18.53 30.00 7.99
C ASN A 653 19.95 29.78 7.43
N GLY A 654 20.44 28.54 7.46
CA GLY A 654 21.87 28.21 7.26
C GLY A 654 22.65 28.31 8.57
N SER A 655 22.37 27.40 9.52
CA SER A 655 22.90 27.52 10.90
C SER A 655 23.21 26.18 11.59
N ILE A 656 23.99 26.24 12.67
CA ILE A 656 24.32 25.10 13.55
C ILE A 656 24.05 25.50 15.00
N HIS A 657 23.49 24.57 15.79
CA HIS A 657 23.28 24.75 17.23
C HIS A 657 23.44 23.46 18.03
N ALA A 658 24.15 23.54 19.16
CA ALA A 658 24.11 22.56 20.24
C ALA A 658 23.63 23.21 21.54
N GLY A 659 22.64 22.61 22.20
CA GLY A 659 22.21 22.99 23.55
C GLY A 659 23.24 22.65 24.63
N ARG A 660 24.33 21.95 24.26
CA ARG A 660 25.54 21.79 25.07
C ARG A 660 26.81 22.07 24.25
N ASP A 661 27.72 21.11 24.12
CA ASP A 661 29.04 21.26 23.48
C ASP A 661 29.13 20.68 22.05
N ILE A 662 29.99 21.28 21.22
CA ILE A 662 30.39 20.78 19.90
C ILE A 662 31.87 20.33 19.98
N GLY A 663 32.12 19.03 20.05
CA GLY A 663 33.46 18.49 20.35
C GLY A 663 34.50 18.81 19.27
N ARG A 664 34.13 18.68 17.99
CA ARG A 664 34.90 19.23 16.86
C ARG A 664 33.97 19.68 15.73
N LEU A 665 34.17 20.89 15.25
CA LEU A 665 33.61 21.42 14.03
C LEU A 665 34.70 21.47 12.94
N THR A 666 34.42 20.95 11.75
CA THR A 666 35.35 20.98 10.61
C THR A 666 34.59 21.24 9.33
N ILE A 667 34.89 22.37 8.68
CA ILE A 667 34.26 22.85 7.45
C ILE A 667 35.36 22.94 6.38
N LYS A 668 35.29 22.07 5.35
CA LYS A 668 36.29 22.05 4.26
C LYS A 668 36.08 23.16 3.23
N GLY A 669 34.88 23.72 3.16
CA GLY A 669 34.58 24.97 2.43
C GLY A 669 34.73 26.20 3.33
N SER A 670 33.84 27.16 3.14
CA SER A 670 33.80 28.45 3.85
C SER A 670 32.55 28.56 4.74
N ILE A 671 32.53 29.58 5.60
CA ILE A 671 31.31 30.12 6.20
C ILE A 671 30.93 31.38 5.39
N ILE A 672 29.72 31.40 4.81
CA ILE A 672 29.28 32.46 3.89
C ILE A 672 27.88 32.95 4.30
N GLY A 673 27.85 33.98 5.14
CA GLY A 673 26.69 34.83 5.38
C GLY A 673 26.49 35.87 4.27
N ASN A 674 25.69 36.89 4.54
CA ASN A 674 25.56 38.10 3.73
C ASN A 674 24.97 39.24 4.58
N ALA A 675 24.99 40.48 4.08
CA ALA A 675 24.48 41.66 4.79
C ALA A 675 22.99 41.60 5.21
N THR A 676 22.19 40.68 4.67
CA THR A 676 20.78 40.47 5.10
C THR A 676 20.61 39.33 6.12
N HIS A 677 21.55 38.37 6.18
CA HIS A 677 21.50 37.27 7.15
C HIS A 677 22.88 36.61 7.36
N THR A 678 23.28 36.48 8.62
CA THR A 678 24.54 35.85 9.03
C THR A 678 24.44 34.32 9.11
N VAL A 679 25.57 33.63 8.96
CA VAL A 679 25.66 32.21 9.35
C VAL A 679 25.87 32.13 10.86
N LEU A 680 24.87 31.62 11.58
CA LEU A 680 24.92 31.44 13.03
C LEU A 680 25.43 30.04 13.40
N ILE A 681 26.44 29.97 14.29
CA ILE A 681 26.96 28.74 14.86
C ILE A 681 27.02 28.90 16.39
N THR A 682 26.22 28.12 17.12
CA THR A 682 26.05 28.28 18.59
C THR A 682 26.30 26.99 19.36
N ALA A 683 26.91 27.12 20.54
CA ALA A 683 27.03 26.04 21.52
C ALA A 683 26.95 26.63 22.94
N VAL A 684 26.19 26.02 23.86
CA VAL A 684 26.01 26.53 25.23
C VAL A 684 27.17 26.15 26.15
N GLY A 685 27.79 24.97 25.96
CA GLY A 685 28.68 24.36 26.95
C GLY A 685 27.95 23.42 27.93
N LYS A 686 28.56 23.08 29.06
CA LYS A 686 28.03 22.08 30.00
C LYS A 686 27.53 22.75 31.27
N LEU A 687 26.25 22.56 31.59
CA LEU A 687 25.62 23.03 32.85
C LEU A 687 26.40 22.68 34.14
N ASN A 688 27.18 21.59 34.12
CA ASN A 688 28.17 21.27 35.16
C ASN A 688 29.45 20.77 34.47
N PRO A 689 30.45 21.64 34.24
CA PRO A 689 31.74 21.24 33.67
C PRO A 689 32.61 20.56 34.75
N PRO A 690 33.47 19.59 34.37
CA PRO A 690 34.58 19.15 35.22
C PRO A 690 35.52 20.32 35.58
N ALA A 691 36.49 20.08 36.47
CA ALA A 691 37.53 21.06 36.77
C ALA A 691 38.35 21.39 35.49
N GLY A 692 38.30 22.64 35.06
CA GLY A 692 38.87 23.12 33.79
C GLY A 692 37.92 24.06 33.02
N PRO A 693 38.34 24.51 31.83
CA PRO A 693 37.53 25.36 30.94
C PRO A 693 36.33 24.59 30.38
N ASP A 694 35.17 25.23 30.29
CA ASP A 694 33.97 24.61 29.73
C ASP A 694 33.94 24.74 28.21
N LEU A 695 34.59 23.80 27.53
CA LEU A 695 34.67 23.77 26.07
C LEU A 695 33.29 23.53 25.44
N ALA A 696 32.58 24.63 25.16
CA ALA A 696 31.41 24.69 24.31
C ALA A 696 31.77 24.37 22.85
N PHE A 697 32.99 24.73 22.42
CA PHE A 697 33.61 24.21 21.21
C PHE A 697 34.99 23.62 21.54
N GLY A 698 35.20 22.33 21.28
CA GLY A 698 36.51 21.69 21.53
C GLY A 698 37.56 22.03 20.47
N SER A 699 37.16 22.20 19.21
CA SER A 699 37.99 22.73 18.11
C SER A 699 37.13 23.16 16.93
N ILE A 700 37.51 24.24 16.24
CA ILE A 700 36.86 24.76 15.04
C ILE A 700 37.90 24.85 13.92
N VAL A 701 37.63 24.22 12.78
CA VAL A 701 38.47 24.32 11.57
C VAL A 701 37.59 24.72 10.39
N VAL A 702 37.97 25.79 9.68
CA VAL A 702 37.36 26.24 8.43
C VAL A 702 38.49 26.37 7.40
N ASN A 703 38.50 25.54 6.36
CA ASN A 703 39.61 25.56 5.39
C ASN A 703 39.51 26.76 4.41
N GLY A 704 38.30 27.27 4.17
CA GLY A 704 38.06 28.48 3.40
C GLY A 704 37.97 29.73 4.28
N ARG A 705 37.24 30.73 3.82
CA ARG A 705 37.01 32.01 4.54
C ARG A 705 35.85 31.94 5.52
N VAL A 706 35.75 32.95 6.38
CA VAL A 706 34.56 33.27 7.16
C VAL A 706 34.09 34.67 6.75
N GLU A 707 32.87 34.78 6.24
CA GLU A 707 32.25 36.02 5.78
C GLU A 707 30.85 36.12 6.39
N HIS A 708 30.52 37.24 7.05
CA HIS A 708 29.25 37.42 7.77
C HIS A 708 28.86 36.22 8.65
N GLY A 709 29.85 35.66 9.35
CA GLY A 709 29.71 34.55 10.30
C GLY A 709 29.60 35.04 11.74
N LEU A 710 28.74 34.40 12.52
CA LEU A 710 28.60 34.64 13.96
C LEU A 710 28.76 33.31 14.70
N ILE A 711 29.92 33.16 15.36
CA ILE A 711 30.28 31.96 16.13
C ILE A 711 30.19 32.32 17.61
N GLN A 712 29.35 31.62 18.37
CA GLN A 712 28.94 32.01 19.72
C GLN A 712 28.97 30.83 20.70
N ALA A 713 29.91 30.88 21.63
CA ALA A 713 29.99 30.01 22.80
C ALA A 713 29.29 30.64 24.01
N GLY A 714 28.45 29.87 24.68
CA GLY A 714 27.63 30.32 25.81
C GLY A 714 26.20 30.70 25.44
N TYR A 715 25.85 30.64 24.15
CA TYR A 715 24.57 31.11 23.61
C TYR A 715 23.55 29.99 23.41
N ASN A 716 22.38 30.16 24.02
CA ASN A 716 21.21 29.30 23.83
C ASN A 716 20.16 30.01 22.96
N LEU A 717 19.42 29.26 22.14
CA LEU A 717 18.45 29.82 21.19
C LEU A 717 17.08 30.13 21.83
N SER A 718 17.09 30.68 23.05
CA SER A 718 15.90 30.91 23.88
C SER A 718 15.00 32.03 23.38
N GLN A 719 15.54 33.01 22.66
CA GLN A 719 14.87 34.30 22.43
C GLN A 719 13.59 34.25 21.56
N TYR A 720 13.36 33.20 20.75
CA TYR A 720 12.34 33.25 19.70
C TYR A 720 11.65 31.92 19.32
N GLU A 721 11.44 30.95 20.22
CA GLU A 721 10.68 29.73 19.86
C GLU A 721 9.82 29.16 21.00
N THR A 722 8.62 28.65 20.66
CA THR A 722 7.57 28.27 21.61
C THR A 722 7.71 26.85 22.16
N THR A 723 8.90 26.47 22.63
CA THR A 723 9.16 25.19 23.30
C THR A 723 9.97 25.39 24.58
N THR A 724 9.78 24.52 25.56
CA THR A 724 10.13 24.74 26.98
C THR A 724 11.63 24.65 27.35
N PHE A 725 12.53 24.98 26.41
CA PHE A 725 13.96 25.08 26.67
C PHE A 725 14.32 26.43 27.29
N ILE A 726 14.14 26.51 28.62
CA ILE A 726 14.37 27.72 29.42
C ILE A 726 15.84 28.19 29.40
N GLY A 727 16.11 29.19 28.56
CA GLY A 727 16.85 30.40 28.93
C GLY A 727 18.35 30.33 29.27
N GLN A 728 18.94 29.18 29.59
CA GLN A 728 20.30 29.12 30.13
C GLN A 728 21.37 29.58 29.13
N TYR A 729 21.99 30.73 29.40
CA TYR A 729 23.26 31.17 28.82
C TYR A 729 24.42 30.75 29.73
N ASN A 730 25.66 30.81 29.25
CA ASN A 730 26.83 30.35 30.00
C ASN A 730 28.01 31.31 29.83
N ALA A 731 28.32 32.01 30.92
CA ALA A 731 29.39 32.99 31.03
C ALA A 731 30.78 32.34 31.15
N ASP A 732 30.86 31.06 31.51
CA ASP A 732 32.11 30.30 31.58
C ASP A 732 32.48 29.63 30.23
N ALA A 733 31.67 29.84 29.18
CA ALA A 733 31.80 29.09 27.94
C ALA A 733 33.14 29.37 27.26
N ASN A 734 33.87 28.31 26.92
CA ASN A 734 35.18 28.37 26.28
C ASN A 734 35.14 27.82 24.85
N ILE A 735 36.03 28.36 24.01
CA ILE A 735 36.37 27.87 22.68
C ILE A 735 37.81 27.37 22.71
N GLY A 736 38.05 26.17 22.17
CA GLY A 736 39.37 25.59 21.98
C GLY A 736 40.16 26.30 20.87
N SER A 737 40.88 25.52 20.05
CA SER A 737 41.58 26.08 18.89
C SER A 737 40.61 26.40 17.74
N VAL A 738 40.79 27.58 17.14
CA VAL A 738 40.10 28.04 15.94
C VAL A 738 41.14 28.22 14.82
N THR A 739 40.94 27.56 13.69
CA THR A 739 41.82 27.67 12.52
C THR A 739 41.00 27.96 11.28
N ILE A 740 41.24 29.12 10.67
CA ILE A 740 40.61 29.62 9.45
C ILE A 740 41.69 29.66 8.37
N GLY A 741 41.47 28.97 7.24
CA GLY A 741 42.48 28.85 6.16
C GLY A 741 42.49 30.03 5.19
N GLY A 742 41.33 30.66 4.97
CA GLY A 742 41.17 31.87 4.19
C GLY A 742 40.99 33.12 5.05
N ASP A 743 40.34 34.13 4.47
CA ASP A 743 40.09 35.42 5.10
C ASP A 743 39.00 35.38 6.18
N TRP A 744 38.97 36.42 7.01
CA TRP A 744 37.93 36.70 7.98
C TRP A 744 37.34 38.08 7.67
N ILE A 745 36.06 38.12 7.30
CA ILE A 745 35.38 39.30 6.74
C ILE A 745 34.09 39.55 7.51
N ALA A 746 33.94 40.72 8.12
CA ALA A 746 32.70 41.19 8.76
C ALA A 746 32.02 40.13 9.64
N SER A 747 32.80 39.51 10.55
CA SER A 747 32.42 38.30 11.30
C SER A 747 32.89 38.36 12.76
N SER A 748 32.16 37.69 13.66
CA SER A 748 32.44 37.70 15.10
C SER A 748 32.59 36.30 15.70
N LEU A 749 33.49 36.20 16.68
CA LEU A 749 33.83 34.99 17.45
C LEU A 749 33.73 35.32 18.94
N VAL A 750 32.71 34.79 19.60
CA VAL A 750 32.30 35.23 20.94
C VAL A 750 32.29 34.04 21.90
N ALA A 751 32.80 34.23 23.11
CA ALA A 751 32.74 33.26 24.20
C ALA A 751 32.35 33.93 25.51
N GLY A 752 31.21 33.55 26.10
CA GLY A 752 30.73 34.02 27.42
C GLY A 752 30.38 35.52 27.54
N ALA A 753 30.68 36.33 26.53
CA ALA A 753 30.31 37.73 26.44
C ALA A 753 28.85 37.93 25.99
N ASP A 754 28.24 38.98 26.51
CA ASP A 754 27.09 39.69 25.97
C ASP A 754 27.59 40.87 25.11
N ALA A 755 26.84 41.24 24.06
CA ALA A 755 27.15 42.42 23.24
C ALA A 755 26.79 43.74 23.94
N GLY A 756 25.90 43.69 24.92
CA GLY A 756 25.39 44.88 25.60
C GLY A 756 24.26 45.59 24.83
N PRO A 757 23.86 46.80 25.28
CA PRO A 757 22.67 47.50 24.78
C PRO A 757 22.65 47.87 23.30
N ASP A 758 23.79 48.01 22.61
CA ASP A 758 23.79 48.26 21.16
C ASP A 758 23.56 46.98 20.31
N GLY A 759 23.81 45.80 20.90
CA GLY A 759 23.62 44.50 20.27
C GLY A 759 24.73 44.08 19.29
N VAL A 760 25.89 44.74 19.31
CA VAL A 760 26.99 44.56 18.36
C VAL A 760 28.31 44.27 19.07
N PHE A 761 29.05 43.25 18.63
CA PHE A 761 30.31 42.84 19.26
C PHE A 761 31.52 43.66 18.77
N GLY A 762 32.50 43.90 19.64
CA GLY A 762 33.71 44.69 19.37
C GLY A 762 33.64 46.14 19.87
N THR A 763 32.63 46.48 20.66
CA THR A 763 32.19 47.83 21.01
C THR A 763 32.75 48.25 22.38
N LYS A 764 32.03 49.08 23.16
CA LYS A 764 32.45 49.48 24.52
C LYS A 764 31.67 48.73 25.60
N ASP A 765 30.42 48.41 25.34
CA ASP A 765 29.42 47.84 26.24
C ASP A 765 29.30 46.31 26.17
N ASP A 766 30.03 45.66 25.26
CA ASP A 766 30.51 44.27 25.41
C ASP A 766 30.91 43.98 26.87
N ALA A 767 30.31 42.96 27.50
CA ALA A 767 30.52 42.62 28.90
C ALA A 767 30.30 41.12 29.15
N LYS A 768 30.79 40.57 30.27
CA LYS A 768 30.50 39.16 30.64
C LYS A 768 29.00 38.94 30.82
N PHE A 769 28.47 37.82 30.33
CA PHE A 769 27.16 37.34 30.76
C PHE A 769 27.09 37.25 32.28
N SER A 770 26.01 37.78 32.87
CA SER A 770 25.80 37.71 34.31
C SER A 770 24.31 37.64 34.62
N VAL A 771 23.97 37.10 35.80
CA VAL A 771 22.58 36.99 36.28
C VAL A 771 21.85 38.34 36.44
N ASN A 772 22.57 39.46 36.37
CA ASN A 772 22.01 40.82 36.40
C ASN A 772 21.59 41.32 35.01
N ASN A 773 22.24 40.83 33.95
CA ASN A 773 22.01 41.26 32.57
C ASN A 773 21.18 40.21 31.79
N VAL A 774 21.34 38.93 32.13
CA VAL A 774 20.73 37.80 31.43
C VAL A 774 20.14 36.81 32.43
N GLU A 775 18.82 36.60 32.33
CA GLU A 775 18.10 35.64 33.16
C GLU A 775 18.61 34.20 32.91
N LEU A 776 18.89 33.46 33.99
CA LEU A 776 19.41 32.08 33.97
C LEU A 776 20.84 31.90 33.41
N ALA A 777 21.69 32.95 33.41
CA ALA A 777 23.12 32.80 33.12
C ALA A 777 23.86 31.88 34.12
N ILE A 778 24.71 30.99 33.60
CA ILE A 778 25.64 30.15 34.36
C ILE A 778 26.98 30.88 34.48
N ASP A 779 27.43 31.19 35.69
CA ASP A 779 28.70 31.85 36.01
C ASP A 779 29.26 31.18 37.27
N ARG A 780 30.42 30.51 37.20
CA ARG A 780 31.00 29.80 38.36
C ARG A 780 32.14 30.59 38.96
N VAL A 781 32.22 30.58 40.29
CA VAL A 781 33.33 31.21 41.04
C VAL A 781 34.67 30.66 40.57
N ASN A 782 35.56 31.54 40.13
CA ASN A 782 36.88 31.25 39.54
C ASN A 782 36.84 30.50 38.19
N ALA A 783 35.74 30.56 37.45
CA ALA A 783 35.69 30.22 36.03
C ALA A 783 35.55 31.49 35.18
N PHE A 784 36.03 31.39 33.94
CA PHE A 784 36.05 32.46 32.96
C PHE A 784 35.88 31.86 31.56
N SER A 785 35.19 32.60 30.69
CA SER A 785 35.17 32.38 29.25
C SER A 785 36.53 32.61 28.62
N GLY A 786 36.79 31.94 27.50
CA GLY A 786 38.08 32.08 26.85
C GLY A 786 38.13 31.48 25.45
N ILE A 787 39.05 32.01 24.65
CA ILE A 787 39.36 31.50 23.30
C ILE A 787 40.83 31.07 23.29
N ALA A 788 41.07 29.76 23.32
CA ALA A 788 42.40 29.21 23.59
C ALA A 788 43.43 29.54 22.50
N SER A 789 43.01 29.60 21.23
CA SER A 789 43.82 30.14 20.12
C SER A 789 42.99 30.43 18.88
N VAL A 790 43.35 31.48 18.15
CA VAL A 790 42.78 31.84 16.84
C VAL A 790 43.92 31.98 15.83
N THR A 791 43.82 31.25 14.71
CA THR A 791 44.73 31.36 13.56
C THR A 791 43.92 31.64 12.31
N ILE A 792 44.20 32.74 11.63
CA ILE A 792 43.56 33.15 10.36
C ILE A 792 44.65 33.22 9.30
N GLY A 793 44.56 32.39 8.27
CA GLY A 793 45.58 32.27 7.21
C GLY A 793 45.52 33.40 6.17
N GLY A 794 44.32 33.96 5.93
CA GLY A 794 44.10 35.10 5.04
C GLY A 794 44.13 36.45 5.77
N GLN A 795 43.42 37.42 5.20
CA GLN A 795 43.28 38.78 5.75
C GLN A 795 42.19 38.84 6.82
N VAL A 796 42.22 39.92 7.62
CA VAL A 796 41.18 40.25 8.60
C VAL A 796 40.60 41.61 8.20
N VAL A 797 39.30 41.64 7.90
CA VAL A 797 38.59 42.76 7.28
C VAL A 797 37.18 42.88 7.88
N GLY A 798 36.66 44.10 7.87
CA GLY A 798 35.28 44.42 8.22
C GLY A 798 34.43 44.80 7.01
N THR A 799 33.61 45.83 7.12
CA THR A 799 32.84 46.38 5.98
C THR A 799 33.32 47.76 5.50
N GLU A 800 32.73 48.22 4.39
CA GLU A 800 32.90 49.57 3.82
C GLU A 800 32.01 50.62 4.51
N LEU A 801 31.19 50.22 5.50
CA LEU A 801 30.37 51.10 6.32
C LEU A 801 31.06 51.34 7.67
N GLY A 802 30.62 52.37 8.38
CA GLY A 802 31.12 52.69 9.72
C GLY A 802 29.97 52.77 10.71
N GLY A 803 30.00 51.90 11.73
CA GLY A 803 29.01 51.85 12.81
C GLY A 803 28.40 50.47 13.02
N ASP A 804 28.46 49.58 12.02
CA ASP A 804 28.56 48.15 12.25
C ASP A 804 29.95 47.82 12.83
N HIS A 805 29.98 46.85 13.74
CA HIS A 805 31.18 46.44 14.49
C HIS A 805 31.25 44.91 14.56
N PHE A 806 32.47 44.40 14.68
CA PHE A 806 32.73 42.96 14.77
C PHE A 806 33.78 42.66 15.84
N GLY A 807 33.72 41.47 16.43
CA GLY A 807 34.50 41.18 17.64
C GLY A 807 35.00 39.74 17.74
N ILE A 808 36.27 39.59 18.12
CA ILE A 808 36.78 38.42 18.83
C ILE A 808 36.70 38.77 20.33
N VAL A 809 35.70 38.22 21.04
CA VAL A 809 35.33 38.69 22.40
C VAL A 809 35.22 37.53 23.40
N ALA A 810 35.92 37.64 24.54
CA ALA A 810 35.89 36.72 25.68
C ALA A 810 36.50 37.39 26.93
N GLU A 811 36.44 36.79 28.12
CA GLU A 811 37.24 37.29 29.26
C GLU A 811 38.75 37.11 29.03
N SER A 812 39.16 36.12 28.23
CA SER A 812 40.57 35.87 27.88
C SER A 812 40.79 35.34 26.45
N VAL A 813 41.82 35.82 25.75
CA VAL A 813 42.26 35.26 24.45
C VAL A 813 43.71 34.80 24.51
N GLY A 814 43.95 33.50 24.33
CA GLY A 814 45.28 32.91 24.58
C GLY A 814 46.35 33.21 23.53
N VAL A 815 46.00 33.11 22.25
CA VAL A 815 46.89 33.41 21.11
C VAL A 815 46.05 33.87 19.92
N LEU A 816 46.40 34.99 19.29
CA LEU A 816 45.89 35.39 17.98
C LEU A 816 47.03 35.38 16.94
N SER A 817 46.75 34.86 15.74
CA SER A 817 47.69 34.87 14.61
C SER A 817 46.97 35.16 13.29
N ILE A 818 47.53 36.09 12.51
CA ILE A 818 46.98 36.58 11.24
C ILE A 818 48.07 36.46 10.16
N GLY A 819 47.82 35.66 9.14
CA GLY A 819 48.83 35.22 8.18
C GLY A 819 49.98 34.50 8.89
N ALA A 820 51.20 35.03 8.73
CA ALA A 820 52.40 34.53 9.44
C ALA A 820 52.70 35.29 10.74
N ASN A 821 51.89 36.28 11.13
CA ASN A 821 52.16 37.16 12.26
C ASN A 821 51.39 36.70 13.50
N VAL A 822 52.09 36.49 14.62
CA VAL A 822 51.45 36.40 15.94
C VAL A 822 51.17 37.82 16.42
N ILE A 823 49.92 38.10 16.80
CA ILE A 823 49.55 39.38 17.40
C ILE A 823 49.96 39.37 18.87
N PRO A 824 50.75 40.34 19.37
CA PRO A 824 51.10 40.41 20.78
C PRO A 824 49.85 40.67 21.62
N LEU A 825 49.63 39.82 22.63
CA LEU A 825 48.59 39.93 23.64
C LEU A 825 49.24 40.11 25.02
N LEU A 826 48.54 40.78 25.95
CA LEU A 826 48.99 41.04 27.30
C LEU A 826 48.70 39.84 28.22
N ALA A 827 49.68 39.43 29.03
CA ALA A 827 49.51 38.29 29.92
C ALA A 827 48.49 38.60 31.05
N GLY A 828 47.27 38.09 30.92
CA GLY A 828 46.21 38.24 31.92
C GLY A 828 44.82 37.87 31.37
N MET A 829 43.83 38.65 31.81
CA MET A 829 42.43 38.65 31.37
C MET A 829 41.93 40.10 31.49
N HIS A 830 40.85 40.45 30.77
CA HIS A 830 40.23 41.78 30.77
C HIS A 830 41.19 42.94 30.41
N ASN A 831 42.28 42.68 29.67
CA ASN A 831 43.37 43.66 29.48
C ASN A 831 43.64 44.10 28.03
N ASP A 832 43.26 43.31 27.03
CA ASP A 832 43.49 43.62 25.61
C ASP A 832 42.26 44.21 24.91
N ASN A 833 42.49 45.26 24.11
CA ASN A 833 41.49 45.90 23.25
C ASN A 833 42.19 46.41 21.99
N ILE A 834 42.22 45.57 20.94
CA ILE A 834 43.09 45.72 19.78
C ILE A 834 42.25 45.82 18.51
N LEU A 835 42.44 46.89 17.74
CA LEU A 835 41.89 47.00 16.39
C LEU A 835 42.64 46.05 15.44
N LEU A 836 41.93 45.13 14.79
CA LEU A 836 42.53 44.10 13.93
C LEU A 836 42.60 44.51 12.46
N THR A 837 41.74 45.44 12.03
CA THR A 837 41.70 45.93 10.65
C THR A 837 42.68 47.09 10.45
N PRO A 838 43.58 47.01 9.44
CA PRO A 838 44.41 48.15 9.09
C PRO A 838 43.55 49.28 8.49
N LEU A 839 43.89 50.52 8.81
CA LEU A 839 43.26 51.71 8.21
C LEU A 839 43.72 51.85 6.75
N ILE A 840 43.03 51.15 5.85
CA ILE A 840 43.18 51.23 4.39
C ILE A 840 42.00 52.04 3.85
N ASP A 841 42.26 52.93 2.89
CA ASP A 841 41.24 53.79 2.27
C ASP A 841 40.02 52.98 1.79
N GLY A 842 38.91 53.08 2.52
CA GLY A 842 37.63 52.40 2.22
C GLY A 842 37.08 51.53 3.35
N PHE A 843 37.86 51.11 4.35
CA PHE A 843 37.40 50.24 5.45
C PHE A 843 37.50 50.93 6.82
N PHE A 844 36.40 50.97 7.57
CA PHE A 844 36.23 51.88 8.73
C PHE A 844 36.59 51.31 10.11
N GLY A 845 37.66 50.54 10.25
CA GLY A 845 38.29 50.29 11.56
C GLY A 845 37.35 49.68 12.62
N ASP A 846 36.57 48.70 12.21
CA ASP A 846 35.35 48.19 12.84
C ASP A 846 35.52 46.87 13.62
N LEU A 847 36.41 45.98 13.16
CA LEU A 847 36.66 44.65 13.77
C LEU A 847 37.81 44.66 14.80
N ARG A 848 37.51 44.23 16.03
CA ARG A 848 38.45 44.19 17.16
C ARG A 848 38.65 42.81 17.78
N LEU A 849 39.78 42.62 18.46
CA LEU A 849 39.90 41.71 19.60
C LEU A 849 39.63 42.51 20.86
N ARG A 850 38.82 41.97 21.77
CA ARG A 850 38.49 42.60 23.04
C ARG A 850 38.39 41.56 24.15
N GLU A 851 39.13 41.80 25.22
CA GLU A 851 38.84 41.19 26.52
C GLU A 851 37.86 42.07 27.31
N ILE A 852 36.91 41.42 28.01
CA ILE A 852 35.73 42.03 28.66
C ILE A 852 35.73 41.91 30.17
#